data_AF-A0A2J6RB27-F1
#
_entry.id   AF-A0A2J6RB27-F1
#
_cell.length_a   1.000
_cell.length_b   1.000
_cell.length_c   1.000
_cell.angle_alpha   90.00
_cell.angle_beta   90.00
_cell.angle_gamma   90.00
#
_symmetry.space_group_name_H-M   'P 1'
#
loop_
_entity.id
_entity.type
_entity.pdbx_description
1 polymer ?
#
loop_
_entity_poly.entity_id
_entity_poly.type
_entity_poly.pdbx_seq_one_letter_code
_entity_poly.pdbx_strand_id
1 'polypeptide(L)'
;MAPLSKKIEKEIITTVYQDRSEHEWISSASIRKLVTETEVEAVLRKEKSASWATADVEKAKEFFLKSASRLFALLVYLGHEELLDNFYSKRFNDDMFPIELVSIEEENDSDDQGQPGWTVKSTKNGNEIKYSGYGVTDRQIQSLCKLWQWQFFVPVFRVDNDNSIGPPFDQRCQMPFTKELGTGHAAKTHFSVVRHFVMDLSHLEFSTDEYLGDTFDDKRNPHVAVKELIFPQGLEPGKIKKTAENESVVLKRFRKQNHPHLIRALAYYTQDMRHFFIFPWANRGNLRDFWNSQPSIGTPSFNVNFQDWISYLNWFFAQLVGLAAAVECLHYPPDKSTQKGKRSSESCRHGDLKPENVLCFGNVNQEPGLGNTPTDVKLVIADAGHARVHETPTEYRIVATTTSGGTLLYSPPEAEVQTQDARTRRYDIWSLGCLYLEFLIWTLWGKDELEKFHRTLNGSFYVKVPKPALKPEVTSWIEAIRADHRCSPAEQTALGRLVDLIEKRLLVVNVKTPSSDSVPSGNNTGDTQVRGTLSKAEPPFVFVTKPTMKLESTEPSVPERAKSIEVCKEMNKIVAAAKKGDSFAWINEDGIERAARQGPPNITSYLSNESRRNSVTTTNEVDFTTRLDNNWFYNTDSTISGTIVPGSREQRKKYEDSHLCGRCQTLKIWSLDFELSDTLANISKTSNSCDLCRFLSEAMENRAVRPDETIKFVRVGSSLTLGDRHRSAIYSLCTTSTDGRRPESETLRSNDVKLGFPSLLKPGSETHIKILSEWIRRCDNNHPLPAASGFIPTRLLAVGDQNSKRVRLVCNLREKDVYYVALSHRWGSPNREQPVEVKFPTTNKESVHKIINGIDDTDLPQTFLDAVIITRKLGVKYLWIDSLCILQKFGDGDSESKDDWNRESKLMEQVFSSAYFTIAASCAEHRFQGFLKQRTPRQFITMTAEDGAQFHICEVIDNFDRDVEQGELNKRGWVLQERALSRRTIHFTKTQTYWECGQGIWCETFTETKNAIASFVGDSDFPRSVEAYKEGKTLQLYQILYTRYSTLGLSYRTDRPRAIAGLEKRLMKALNSSGGYGIFQSKDKTNNFFHRGLLWQHDGVKLTRIDDFKLEEKVPSWSWMAFEGGIRYMNVLPGDIVPANDIISPFGELEPGISYTDSPPEHLAELQAPIRTLAVPTPAHLILDVPEGPDHRLVRPLQCIIVGTSKRVTDDAQRTHYALIVSYIRKEGEDKIYERAGVAFLTTGELLPPQDERYIRIQ
;
A
#
# COMPACT_ATOMS: atom_id res chain seq x y z
N MET A 1 -30.50 -24.11 -43.02
CA MET A 1 -29.24 -23.59 -42.45
C MET A 1 -28.08 -24.26 -43.16
N ALA A 2 -27.20 -23.47 -43.78
CA ALA A 2 -26.04 -23.97 -44.52
C ALA A 2 -25.07 -24.75 -43.60
N PRO A 3 -24.29 -25.72 -44.12
CA PRO A 3 -23.26 -26.43 -43.34
C PRO A 3 -22.29 -25.50 -42.63
N LEU A 4 -22.03 -24.31 -43.20
CA LEU A 4 -21.06 -23.33 -42.69
C LEU A 4 -21.53 -22.61 -41.41
N SER A 5 -22.79 -22.21 -41.30
CA SER A 5 -23.32 -21.50 -40.11
C SER A 5 -23.15 -22.33 -38.83
N LYS A 6 -23.44 -23.65 -38.88
CA LYS A 6 -23.21 -24.57 -37.75
C LYS A 6 -21.73 -24.79 -37.43
N LYS A 7 -20.85 -24.73 -38.45
CA LYS A 7 -19.39 -24.79 -38.23
C LYS A 7 -18.88 -23.51 -37.55
N ILE A 8 -19.40 -22.35 -37.94
CA ILE A 8 -19.11 -21.05 -37.31
C ILE A 8 -19.56 -21.08 -35.85
N GLU A 9 -20.81 -21.48 -35.57
CA GLU A 9 -21.36 -21.61 -34.22
C GLU A 9 -20.47 -22.46 -33.31
N LYS A 10 -19.94 -23.59 -33.82
CA LYS A 10 -19.05 -24.48 -33.07
C LYS A 10 -17.66 -23.88 -32.79
N GLU A 11 -17.21 -22.94 -33.61
CA GLU A 11 -15.88 -22.30 -33.51
C GLU A 11 -15.92 -20.96 -32.75
N ILE A 12 -17.11 -20.49 -32.35
CA ILE A 12 -17.25 -19.35 -31.45
C ILE A 12 -16.63 -19.71 -30.10
N ILE A 13 -15.66 -18.90 -29.68
CA ILE A 13 -14.98 -18.99 -28.41
C ILE A 13 -15.81 -18.24 -27.38
N THR A 14 -16.32 -18.97 -26.39
CA THR A 14 -16.95 -18.38 -25.20
C THR A 14 -15.87 -18.08 -24.16
N THR A 15 -15.76 -16.81 -23.76
CA THR A 15 -14.78 -16.35 -22.77
C THR A 15 -15.43 -15.76 -21.53
N VAL A 16 -14.75 -15.98 -20.40
CA VAL A 16 -15.26 -15.79 -19.04
C VAL A 16 -14.19 -15.04 -18.25
N TYR A 17 -14.19 -13.70 -18.27
CA TYR A 17 -13.23 -12.89 -17.48
C TYR A 17 -13.66 -11.44 -17.15
N GLN A 18 -14.97 -11.13 -17.11
CA GLN A 18 -15.50 -9.90 -16.51
C GLN A 18 -16.78 -10.21 -15.71
N ASP A 19 -17.05 -9.45 -14.65
CA ASP A 19 -18.22 -9.64 -13.78
C ASP A 19 -19.52 -9.54 -14.60
N ARG A 20 -20.23 -10.68 -14.73
CA ARG A 20 -21.64 -10.83 -15.18
C ARG A 20 -22.02 -10.92 -16.67
N SER A 21 -21.11 -11.21 -17.62
CA SER A 21 -21.54 -11.68 -18.97
C SER A 21 -20.57 -12.70 -19.59
N GLU A 22 -21.13 -13.75 -20.20
CA GLU A 22 -20.43 -14.59 -21.17
C GLU A 22 -20.19 -13.75 -22.43
N HIS A 23 -18.93 -13.69 -22.86
CA HIS A 23 -18.58 -12.97 -24.07
C HIS A 23 -18.21 -14.00 -25.14
N GLU A 24 -18.87 -13.91 -26.28
CA GLU A 24 -18.70 -14.84 -27.39
C GLU A 24 -18.03 -14.13 -28.55
N TRP A 25 -17.01 -14.73 -29.13
CA TRP A 25 -16.39 -14.23 -30.34
C TRP A 25 -15.68 -15.33 -31.12
N ILE A 26 -15.48 -15.16 -32.42
CA ILE A 26 -14.79 -16.15 -33.27
C ILE A 26 -13.42 -15.62 -33.69
N SER A 27 -12.40 -16.49 -33.63
CA SER A 27 -11.03 -16.10 -33.99
C SER A 27 -10.87 -15.84 -35.48
N SER A 28 -9.94 -14.94 -35.83
CA SER A 28 -9.58 -14.67 -37.23
C SER A 28 -9.05 -15.91 -37.94
N ALA A 29 -8.31 -16.77 -37.23
CA ALA A 29 -7.85 -18.05 -37.77
C ALA A 29 -9.01 -19.01 -38.05
N SER A 30 -9.99 -19.11 -37.15
CA SER A 30 -11.18 -19.94 -37.35
C SER A 30 -12.00 -19.44 -38.54
N ILE A 31 -12.23 -18.13 -38.66
CA ILE A 31 -12.90 -17.55 -39.84
C ILE A 31 -12.16 -17.92 -41.13
N ARG A 32 -10.84 -17.72 -41.20
CA ARG A 32 -10.04 -18.07 -42.40
C ARG A 32 -10.06 -19.56 -42.73
N LYS A 33 -10.14 -20.43 -41.72
CA LYS A 33 -10.22 -21.88 -41.89
C LYS A 33 -11.60 -22.33 -42.38
N LEU A 34 -12.66 -21.65 -41.94
CA LEU A 34 -14.04 -21.97 -42.29
C LEU A 34 -14.47 -21.37 -43.63
N VAL A 35 -14.11 -20.11 -43.89
CA VAL A 35 -14.44 -19.36 -45.10
C VAL A 35 -13.42 -19.73 -46.19
N THR A 36 -13.66 -20.87 -46.82
CA THR A 36 -12.83 -21.39 -47.93
C THR A 36 -13.42 -21.01 -49.29
N GLU A 37 -12.61 -21.11 -50.34
CA GLU A 37 -13.05 -20.86 -51.72
C GLU A 37 -14.31 -21.65 -52.08
N THR A 38 -14.36 -22.94 -51.73
CA THR A 38 -15.50 -23.82 -51.99
C THR A 38 -16.75 -23.40 -51.23
N GLU A 39 -16.63 -22.96 -49.98
CA GLU A 39 -17.77 -22.55 -49.17
C GLU A 39 -18.33 -21.20 -49.65
N VAL A 40 -17.48 -20.24 -50.00
CA VAL A 40 -17.88 -18.96 -50.59
C VAL A 40 -18.59 -19.19 -51.92
N GLU A 41 -18.02 -20.01 -52.80
CA GLU A 41 -18.64 -20.36 -54.09
C GLU A 41 -19.98 -21.08 -53.93
N ALA A 42 -20.10 -22.00 -52.96
CA ALA A 42 -21.34 -22.70 -52.68
C ALA A 42 -22.46 -21.77 -52.20
N VAL A 43 -22.14 -20.79 -51.33
CA VAL A 43 -23.11 -19.79 -50.86
C VAL A 43 -23.51 -18.86 -51.99
N LEU A 44 -22.55 -18.31 -52.74
CA LEU A 44 -22.84 -17.40 -53.86
C LEU A 44 -23.66 -18.06 -54.97
N ARG A 45 -23.45 -19.35 -55.25
CA ARG A 45 -24.25 -20.10 -56.25
C ARG A 45 -25.64 -20.50 -55.74
N LYS A 46 -25.83 -20.61 -54.43
CA LYS A 46 -27.11 -20.95 -53.80
C LYS A 46 -28.03 -19.73 -53.74
N GLU A 47 -27.49 -18.54 -53.57
CA GLU A 47 -28.23 -17.29 -53.67
C GLU A 47 -28.71 -17.08 -55.11
N LYS A 48 -29.98 -17.43 -55.37
CA LYS A 48 -30.64 -17.33 -56.67
C LYS A 48 -31.01 -15.88 -57.02
N SER A 49 -30.18 -14.90 -56.67
CA SER A 49 -30.35 -13.54 -57.20
C SER A 49 -29.83 -13.51 -58.63
N ALA A 50 -30.58 -12.91 -59.54
CA ALA A 50 -30.21 -12.75 -60.95
C ALA A 50 -28.98 -11.81 -61.17
N SER A 51 -28.28 -11.41 -60.10
CA SER A 51 -27.21 -10.40 -60.12
C SER A 51 -25.79 -10.95 -60.27
N TRP A 52 -25.55 -12.25 -60.09
CA TRP A 52 -24.21 -12.83 -60.16
C TRP A 52 -23.92 -13.48 -61.53
N ALA A 53 -23.32 -12.73 -62.46
CA ALA A 53 -22.74 -13.33 -63.67
C ALA A 53 -21.50 -14.18 -63.31
N THR A 54 -21.16 -15.22 -64.08
CA THR A 54 -20.01 -16.12 -63.81
C THR A 54 -18.69 -15.35 -63.57
N ALA A 55 -18.46 -14.25 -64.31
CA ALA A 55 -17.28 -13.41 -64.14
C ALA A 55 -17.30 -12.54 -62.87
N ASP A 56 -18.48 -12.22 -62.33
CA ASP A 56 -18.64 -11.46 -61.10
C ASP A 56 -18.59 -12.36 -59.86
N VAL A 57 -18.98 -13.63 -59.97
CA VAL A 57 -18.79 -14.64 -58.92
C VAL A 57 -17.30 -14.79 -58.58
N GLU A 58 -16.41 -14.86 -59.57
CA GLU A 58 -14.98 -14.98 -59.33
C GLU A 58 -14.38 -13.74 -58.61
N LYS A 59 -14.79 -12.54 -59.01
CA LYS A 59 -14.35 -11.29 -58.38
C LYS A 59 -14.92 -11.13 -56.96
N ALA A 60 -16.16 -11.56 -56.75
CA ALA A 60 -16.79 -11.54 -55.44
C ALA A 60 -16.18 -12.55 -54.48
N LYS A 61 -15.89 -13.75 -54.99
CA LYS A 61 -15.14 -14.78 -54.28
C LYS A 61 -13.78 -14.24 -53.83
N GLU A 62 -13.04 -13.59 -54.72
CA GLU A 62 -11.78 -12.94 -54.36
C GLU A 62 -11.96 -11.86 -53.27
N PHE A 63 -12.98 -11.02 -53.39
CA PHE A 63 -13.28 -9.96 -52.42
C PHE A 63 -13.61 -10.52 -51.02
N PHE A 64 -14.53 -11.48 -50.91
CA PHE A 64 -14.92 -12.05 -49.62
C PHE A 64 -13.81 -12.90 -49.00
N LEU A 65 -12.96 -13.56 -49.79
CA LEU A 65 -11.82 -14.31 -49.25
C LEU A 65 -10.70 -13.40 -48.74
N LYS A 66 -10.40 -12.29 -49.45
CA LYS A 66 -9.24 -11.44 -49.13
C LYS A 66 -9.56 -10.25 -48.23
N SER A 67 -10.75 -9.65 -48.39
CA SER A 67 -11.04 -8.32 -47.84
C SER A 67 -12.27 -8.29 -46.92
N ALA A 68 -13.20 -9.23 -47.05
CA ALA A 68 -14.49 -9.20 -46.35
C ALA A 68 -14.88 -10.55 -45.73
N SER A 69 -13.89 -11.30 -45.24
CA SER A 69 -14.07 -12.66 -44.73
C SER A 69 -14.90 -12.71 -43.44
N ARG A 70 -14.76 -11.71 -42.58
CA ARG A 70 -15.50 -11.62 -41.31
C ARG A 70 -16.94 -11.17 -41.56
N LEU A 71 -17.12 -10.20 -42.46
CA LEU A 71 -18.43 -9.80 -42.95
C LEU A 71 -19.19 -10.99 -43.56
N PHE A 72 -18.53 -11.76 -44.42
CA PHE A 72 -19.12 -12.95 -45.02
C PHE A 72 -19.56 -13.96 -43.95
N ALA A 73 -18.68 -14.26 -42.99
CA ALA A 73 -18.99 -15.18 -41.88
C ALA A 73 -20.16 -14.68 -41.02
N LEU A 74 -20.22 -13.38 -40.70
CA LEU A 74 -21.30 -12.76 -39.93
C LEU A 74 -22.66 -12.91 -40.64
N LEU A 75 -22.71 -12.59 -41.94
CA LEU A 75 -23.96 -12.66 -42.70
C LEU A 75 -24.44 -14.10 -42.87
N VAL A 76 -23.54 -15.05 -43.14
CA VAL A 76 -23.88 -16.48 -43.22
C VAL A 76 -24.33 -17.02 -41.87
N TYR A 77 -23.71 -16.60 -40.78
CA TYR A 77 -24.09 -17.01 -39.43
C TYR A 77 -25.52 -16.56 -39.09
N LEU A 78 -25.87 -15.32 -39.43
CA LEU A 78 -27.21 -14.77 -39.22
C LEU A 78 -28.25 -15.27 -40.22
N GLY A 79 -27.85 -15.97 -41.28
CA GLY A 79 -28.73 -16.43 -42.36
C GLY A 79 -29.25 -15.28 -43.22
N HIS A 80 -28.41 -14.26 -43.45
CA HIS A 80 -28.66 -13.08 -44.26
C HIS A 80 -27.74 -13.02 -45.48
N GLU A 81 -27.59 -14.14 -46.17
CA GLU A 81 -26.72 -14.27 -47.35
C GLU A 81 -27.19 -13.35 -48.51
N GLU A 82 -28.47 -12.98 -48.55
CA GLU A 82 -29.07 -12.04 -49.48
C GLU A 82 -28.45 -10.63 -49.44
N LEU A 83 -27.80 -10.25 -48.33
CA LEU A 83 -27.16 -8.94 -48.17
C LEU A 83 -25.77 -8.86 -48.80
N LEU A 84 -25.17 -9.99 -49.21
CA LEU A 84 -23.80 -10.01 -49.73
C LEU A 84 -23.62 -9.10 -50.95
N ASP A 85 -24.61 -8.99 -51.84
CA ASP A 85 -24.55 -8.13 -53.02
C ASP A 85 -24.53 -6.62 -52.66
N ASN A 86 -25.29 -6.21 -51.65
CA ASN A 86 -25.30 -4.83 -51.16
C ASN A 86 -23.93 -4.41 -50.62
N PHE A 87 -23.27 -5.26 -49.86
CA PHE A 87 -21.92 -4.97 -49.35
C PHE A 87 -20.85 -5.08 -50.45
N TYR A 88 -20.96 -6.07 -51.35
CA TYR A 88 -20.02 -6.26 -52.46
C TYR A 88 -20.05 -5.10 -53.47
N SER A 89 -21.24 -4.66 -53.89
CA SER A 89 -21.41 -3.56 -54.84
C SER A 89 -20.80 -2.24 -54.35
N LYS A 90 -20.76 -2.03 -53.03
CA LYS A 90 -20.12 -0.89 -52.37
C LYS A 90 -18.67 -1.13 -51.93
N ARG A 91 -18.12 -2.32 -52.21
CA ARG A 91 -16.76 -2.74 -51.78
C ARG A 91 -16.55 -2.57 -50.28
N PHE A 92 -17.58 -2.84 -49.49
CA PHE A 92 -17.59 -2.64 -48.05
C PHE A 92 -16.88 -3.80 -47.35
N ASN A 93 -15.69 -3.53 -46.80
CA ASN A 93 -14.76 -4.56 -46.33
C ASN A 93 -14.68 -4.63 -44.79
N ASP A 94 -13.91 -5.59 -44.26
CA ASP A 94 -13.84 -5.85 -42.82
C ASP A 94 -13.30 -4.64 -42.01
N ASP A 95 -12.44 -3.80 -42.61
CA ASP A 95 -11.84 -2.63 -41.96
C ASP A 95 -12.84 -1.49 -41.73
N MET A 96 -14.00 -1.51 -42.40
CA MET A 96 -15.04 -0.48 -42.28
C MET A 96 -15.97 -0.66 -41.07
N PHE A 97 -15.84 -1.75 -40.30
CA PHE A 97 -16.57 -1.95 -39.04
C PHE A 97 -15.90 -1.19 -37.87
N PRO A 98 -16.66 -0.68 -36.88
CA PRO A 98 -18.06 -0.99 -36.62
C PRO A 98 -19.05 -0.10 -37.40
N ILE A 99 -20.25 -0.63 -37.59
CA ILE A 99 -21.36 0.04 -38.28
C ILE A 99 -22.51 0.42 -37.35
N GLU A 100 -23.21 1.50 -37.66
CA GLU A 100 -24.38 2.01 -36.95
C GLU A 100 -25.58 2.21 -37.88
N LEU A 101 -26.79 2.12 -37.34
CA LEU A 101 -28.03 2.36 -38.08
C LEU A 101 -28.34 3.87 -38.04
N VAL A 102 -28.47 4.53 -39.20
CA VAL A 102 -28.53 6.01 -39.29
C VAL A 102 -29.95 6.56 -39.44
N SER A 103 -30.85 5.87 -40.13
CA SER A 103 -32.25 6.31 -40.28
C SER A 103 -33.17 5.16 -40.71
N ILE A 104 -34.42 5.23 -40.25
CA ILE A 104 -35.60 4.57 -40.82
C ILE A 104 -36.21 5.63 -41.75
N GLU A 105 -36.37 5.36 -43.04
CA GLU A 105 -37.22 6.22 -43.86
C GLU A 105 -38.67 5.94 -43.45
N GLU A 106 -39.22 6.73 -42.51
CA GLU A 106 -40.67 6.89 -42.43
C GLU A 106 -41.07 7.66 -43.70
N GLU A 107 -41.72 6.95 -44.63
CA GLU A 107 -42.27 7.54 -45.85
C GLU A 107 -43.19 8.71 -45.51
N ASN A 108 -42.80 9.92 -45.90
CA ASN A 108 -43.77 10.96 -46.21
C ASN A 108 -44.32 10.66 -47.61
N ASP A 109 -45.57 10.22 -47.61
CA ASP A 109 -46.61 10.32 -48.64
C ASP A 109 -46.26 10.18 -50.13
N SER A 110 -47.07 9.32 -50.77
CA SER A 110 -47.38 9.23 -52.21
C SER A 110 -46.36 8.57 -53.15
N ASP A 111 -46.34 7.24 -53.15
CA ASP A 111 -46.83 6.44 -54.29
C ASP A 111 -46.81 4.93 -53.97
N ASP A 112 -47.81 4.21 -54.46
CA ASP A 112 -48.02 2.77 -54.33
C ASP A 112 -46.79 1.95 -54.81
N GLN A 113 -45.90 1.58 -53.86
CA GLN A 113 -45.09 0.33 -53.79
C GLN A 113 -43.88 0.42 -52.81
N GLY A 114 -43.95 1.27 -51.78
CA GLY A 114 -42.90 1.46 -50.77
C GLY A 114 -42.31 0.18 -50.18
N GLN A 115 -41.10 -0.20 -50.60
CA GLN A 115 -40.39 -1.35 -50.02
C GLN A 115 -39.73 -0.91 -48.70
N PRO A 116 -39.89 -1.65 -47.59
CA PRO A 116 -39.20 -1.34 -46.34
C PRO A 116 -37.68 -1.35 -46.56
N GLY A 117 -36.99 -0.36 -46.01
CA GLY A 117 -35.57 -0.18 -46.23
C GLY A 117 -34.84 0.48 -45.06
N TRP A 118 -33.55 0.19 -44.94
CA TRP A 118 -32.69 0.68 -43.87
C TRP A 118 -31.33 1.13 -44.40
N THR A 119 -30.69 2.04 -43.66
CA THR A 119 -29.33 2.52 -43.96
C THR A 119 -28.39 2.30 -42.78
N VAL A 120 -27.29 1.58 -43.01
CA VAL A 120 -26.19 1.44 -42.05
C VAL A 120 -24.95 2.21 -42.51
N LYS A 121 -24.19 2.73 -41.55
CA LYS A 121 -23.02 3.59 -41.79
C LYS A 121 -21.81 3.12 -41.00
N SER A 122 -20.63 3.19 -41.61
CA SER A 122 -19.36 2.99 -40.92
C SER A 122 -19.07 4.16 -39.96
N THR A 123 -18.81 3.84 -38.70
CA THR A 123 -18.33 4.81 -37.70
C THR A 123 -16.89 5.25 -37.93
N LYS A 124 -16.12 4.52 -38.75
CA LYS A 124 -14.71 4.83 -39.04
C LYS A 124 -14.52 5.81 -40.19
N ASN A 125 -15.27 5.63 -41.28
CA ASN A 125 -15.08 6.40 -42.51
C ASN A 125 -16.37 7.01 -43.08
N GLY A 126 -17.53 6.74 -42.47
CA GLY A 126 -18.81 7.30 -42.90
C GLY A 126 -19.45 6.67 -44.14
N ASN A 127 -18.90 5.58 -44.68
CA ASN A 127 -19.49 4.87 -45.82
C ASN A 127 -20.84 4.25 -45.45
N GLU A 128 -21.81 4.31 -46.37
CA GLU A 128 -23.20 3.89 -46.13
C GLU A 128 -23.62 2.74 -47.04
N ILE A 129 -24.38 1.79 -46.48
CA ILE A 129 -25.09 0.72 -47.19
C ILE A 129 -26.58 0.96 -47.04
N LYS A 130 -27.28 1.04 -48.17
CA LYS A 130 -28.74 1.15 -48.24
C LYS A 130 -29.32 -0.17 -48.74
N TYR A 131 -30.40 -0.60 -48.10
CA TYR A 131 -31.17 -1.78 -48.49
C TYR A 131 -32.63 -1.37 -48.65
N SER A 132 -33.27 -1.79 -49.74
CA SER A 132 -34.68 -1.56 -50.06
C SER A 132 -35.27 -2.89 -50.53
N GLY A 133 -35.92 -3.63 -49.63
CA GLY A 133 -36.41 -4.99 -49.91
C GLY A 133 -37.10 -5.65 -48.71
N TYR A 134 -37.91 -6.68 -48.98
CA TYR A 134 -38.73 -7.35 -47.95
C TYR A 134 -38.02 -8.49 -47.18
N GLY A 135 -36.72 -8.73 -47.46
CA GLY A 135 -36.00 -9.90 -46.93
C GLY A 135 -35.41 -9.75 -45.52
N VAL A 136 -34.97 -8.54 -45.15
CA VAL A 136 -34.30 -8.27 -43.85
C VAL A 136 -34.96 -7.10 -43.14
N THR A 137 -35.49 -7.37 -41.95
CA THR A 137 -36.19 -6.37 -41.13
C THR A 137 -35.24 -5.45 -40.37
N ASP A 138 -35.72 -4.26 -40.00
CA ASP A 138 -34.99 -3.30 -39.17
C ASP A 138 -34.51 -3.87 -37.84
N ARG A 139 -35.30 -4.78 -37.24
CA ARG A 139 -34.93 -5.45 -35.99
C ARG A 139 -33.73 -6.38 -36.16
N GLN A 140 -33.62 -7.05 -37.31
CA GLN A 140 -32.49 -7.93 -37.62
C GLN A 140 -31.21 -7.13 -37.85
N ILE A 141 -31.26 -6.05 -38.65
CA ILE A 141 -30.09 -5.20 -38.85
C ILE A 141 -29.69 -4.43 -37.59
N GLN A 142 -30.66 -4.01 -36.77
CA GLN A 142 -30.37 -3.41 -35.47
C GLN A 142 -29.69 -4.39 -34.52
N SER A 143 -30.07 -5.68 -34.56
CA SER A 143 -29.39 -6.73 -33.81
C SER A 143 -27.97 -6.97 -34.33
N LEU A 144 -27.75 -6.92 -35.64
CA LEU A 144 -26.41 -6.97 -36.24
C LEU A 144 -25.53 -5.82 -35.73
N CYS A 145 -26.03 -4.58 -35.76
CA CYS A 145 -25.30 -3.40 -35.31
C CYS A 145 -25.09 -3.35 -33.78
N LYS A 146 -26.05 -3.80 -32.97
CA LYS A 146 -25.94 -3.66 -31.50
C LYS A 146 -25.26 -4.85 -30.83
N LEU A 147 -25.37 -6.05 -31.40
CA LEU A 147 -24.98 -7.31 -30.75
C LEU A 147 -23.93 -8.07 -31.57
N TRP A 148 -24.29 -8.52 -32.78
CA TRP A 148 -23.53 -9.58 -33.45
C TRP A 148 -22.20 -9.13 -34.04
N GLN A 149 -22.06 -7.90 -34.53
CA GLN A 149 -20.80 -7.43 -35.11
C GLN A 149 -19.61 -7.56 -34.14
N TRP A 150 -19.85 -7.39 -32.84
CA TRP A 150 -18.79 -7.42 -31.83
C TRP A 150 -18.19 -8.82 -31.60
N GLN A 151 -18.88 -9.88 -32.03
CA GLN A 151 -18.40 -11.27 -31.97
C GLN A 151 -17.47 -11.62 -33.16
N PHE A 152 -17.63 -10.94 -34.30
CA PHE A 152 -16.88 -11.24 -35.54
C PHE A 152 -15.76 -10.24 -35.82
N PHE A 153 -15.89 -9.01 -35.33
CA PHE A 153 -14.94 -7.91 -35.57
C PHE A 153 -14.05 -7.64 -34.36
N VAL A 154 -13.40 -8.68 -33.85
CA VAL A 154 -12.41 -8.58 -32.77
C VAL A 154 -11.12 -7.90 -33.27
N PRO A 155 -10.51 -6.98 -32.50
CA PRO A 155 -9.33 -6.22 -32.90
C PRO A 155 -8.13 -7.10 -33.27
N VAL A 156 -7.33 -6.63 -34.23
CA VAL A 156 -6.02 -7.22 -34.59
C VAL A 156 -4.96 -6.16 -34.31
N PHE A 157 -3.95 -6.52 -33.52
CA PHE A 157 -2.87 -5.61 -33.14
C PHE A 157 -1.70 -5.77 -34.13
N ARG A 158 -1.31 -4.67 -34.78
CA ARG A 158 -0.28 -4.61 -35.83
C ARG A 158 0.96 -3.83 -35.38
N VAL A 159 2.13 -4.16 -35.94
CA VAL A 159 3.43 -3.51 -35.65
C VAL A 159 3.54 -2.07 -36.17
N ASP A 160 2.99 -1.80 -37.36
CA ASP A 160 3.34 -0.62 -38.18
C ASP A 160 2.35 0.54 -38.11
N ASN A 161 1.23 0.39 -37.40
CA ASN A 161 0.47 1.56 -37.02
C ASN A 161 1.31 2.30 -35.98
N ASP A 162 2.03 3.32 -36.43
CA ASP A 162 2.62 4.34 -35.59
C ASP A 162 1.65 4.57 -34.42
N ASN A 163 2.07 4.22 -33.18
CA ASN A 163 1.27 4.18 -31.95
C ASN A 163 0.68 5.57 -31.56
N SER A 164 0.33 6.42 -32.52
CA SER A 164 -0.77 7.36 -32.40
C SER A 164 -1.92 6.69 -31.67
N ILE A 165 -2.57 7.43 -30.79
CA ILE A 165 -3.79 7.00 -30.13
C ILE A 165 -4.78 6.69 -31.26
N GLY A 166 -4.94 5.42 -31.61
CA GLY A 166 -6.01 4.99 -32.51
C GLY A 166 -7.36 5.43 -31.92
N PRO A 167 -8.42 5.51 -32.74
CA PRO A 167 -9.74 5.79 -32.19
C PRO A 167 -10.05 4.79 -31.06
N PRO A 168 -10.65 5.26 -29.95
CA PRO A 168 -10.95 4.39 -28.82
C PRO A 168 -11.86 3.26 -29.25
N PHE A 169 -11.57 2.04 -28.78
CA PHE A 169 -12.46 0.91 -28.98
C PHE A 169 -13.76 1.14 -28.22
N ASP A 170 -14.88 0.77 -28.86
CA ASP A 170 -16.19 0.76 -28.22
C ASP A 170 -16.20 -0.19 -27.01
N GLN A 171 -16.98 0.12 -25.98
CA GLN A 171 -17.09 -0.70 -24.77
C GLN A 171 -17.57 -2.13 -25.08
N ARG A 172 -18.39 -2.31 -26.13
CA ARG A 172 -18.93 -3.62 -26.56
C ARG A 172 -17.90 -4.46 -27.32
N CYS A 173 -16.82 -3.84 -27.80
CA CYS A 173 -15.77 -4.51 -28.55
C CYS A 173 -15.08 -5.56 -27.69
N GLN A 174 -15.10 -6.81 -28.15
CA GLN A 174 -14.40 -7.90 -27.50
C GLN A 174 -12.90 -7.81 -27.77
N MET A 175 -12.08 -7.99 -26.74
CA MET A 175 -10.64 -8.08 -26.88
C MET A 175 -10.22 -9.54 -27.13
N PRO A 176 -9.17 -9.81 -27.93
CA PRO A 176 -8.77 -11.16 -28.36
C PRO A 176 -8.07 -11.96 -27.25
N PHE A 177 -8.56 -11.86 -26.01
CA PHE A 177 -8.11 -12.69 -24.90
C PHE A 177 -8.95 -13.97 -24.90
N THR A 178 -8.33 -15.13 -24.72
CA THR A 178 -9.02 -16.42 -24.68
C THR A 178 -9.28 -16.87 -23.25
N LYS A 179 -8.44 -16.42 -22.31
CA LYS A 179 -8.50 -16.79 -20.89
C LYS A 179 -7.82 -15.73 -20.04
N GLU A 180 -8.35 -15.44 -18.85
CA GLU A 180 -7.61 -14.76 -17.77
C GLU A 180 -6.99 -15.82 -16.85
N LEU A 181 -5.73 -15.65 -16.49
CA LEU A 181 -4.98 -16.57 -15.63
C LEU A 181 -4.64 -15.87 -14.30
N GLY A 182 -4.96 -16.51 -13.18
CA GLY A 182 -4.67 -16.00 -11.84
C GLY A 182 -5.91 -15.71 -10.98
N THR A 183 -5.80 -15.97 -9.68
CA THR A 183 -6.90 -15.89 -8.70
C THR A 183 -7.22 -14.45 -8.30
N GLY A 184 -7.99 -13.73 -9.11
CA GLY A 184 -8.85 -12.59 -8.72
C GLY A 184 -8.22 -11.44 -7.91
N HIS A 185 -6.90 -11.30 -7.80
CA HIS A 185 -6.23 -10.13 -7.25
C HIS A 185 -5.21 -9.69 -8.28
N ALA A 186 -5.64 -8.80 -9.15
CA ALA A 186 -4.75 -8.11 -10.04
C ALA A 186 -3.67 -7.40 -9.20
N ALA A 187 -2.42 -7.36 -9.68
CA ALA A 187 -1.36 -6.62 -9.00
C ALA A 187 -1.72 -5.13 -9.07
N LYS A 188 -2.32 -4.61 -7.99
CA LYS A 188 -2.89 -3.27 -7.92
C LYS A 188 -1.92 -2.34 -7.21
N THR A 189 -1.50 -1.32 -7.94
CA THR A 189 -0.82 -0.13 -7.38
C THR A 189 -1.82 1.02 -7.29
N HIS A 190 -1.42 2.14 -6.70
CA HIS A 190 -2.24 3.36 -6.67
C HIS A 190 -2.50 3.96 -8.07
N PHE A 191 -1.71 3.56 -9.08
CA PHE A 191 -1.69 4.18 -10.40
C PHE A 191 -1.96 3.21 -11.56
N SER A 192 -1.98 1.89 -11.29
CA SER A 192 -2.24 0.88 -12.32
C SER A 192 -2.64 -0.47 -11.73
N VAL A 193 -3.28 -1.29 -12.56
CA VAL A 193 -3.64 -2.68 -12.30
C VAL A 193 -3.07 -3.55 -13.42
N VAL A 194 -2.35 -4.61 -13.08
CA VAL A 194 -1.85 -5.59 -14.05
C VAL A 194 -2.59 -6.91 -13.90
N ARG A 195 -3.11 -7.44 -15.02
CA ARG A 195 -3.80 -8.72 -15.13
C ARG A 195 -3.08 -9.63 -16.12
N HIS A 196 -3.22 -10.95 -15.96
CA HIS A 196 -2.55 -11.95 -16.79
C HIS A 196 -3.59 -12.63 -17.69
N PHE A 197 -3.41 -12.55 -18.99
CA PHE A 197 -4.29 -13.14 -20.00
C PHE A 197 -3.53 -14.09 -20.93
N VAL A 198 -4.26 -14.98 -21.57
CA VAL A 198 -3.85 -15.69 -22.80
C VAL A 198 -4.48 -14.96 -23.97
N MET A 199 -3.69 -14.65 -24.99
CA MET A 199 -4.13 -13.87 -26.14
C MET A 199 -4.08 -14.70 -27.42
N ASP A 200 -5.14 -14.68 -28.22
CA ASP A 200 -5.17 -15.45 -29.47
C ASP A 200 -4.11 -14.96 -30.45
N LEU A 201 -3.21 -15.85 -30.86
CA LEU A 201 -2.08 -15.53 -31.72
C LEU A 201 -2.52 -14.98 -33.09
N SER A 202 -3.70 -15.36 -33.59
CA SER A 202 -4.19 -14.92 -34.89
C SER A 202 -4.62 -13.45 -34.94
N HIS A 203 -4.70 -12.81 -33.77
CA HIS A 203 -4.99 -11.39 -33.59
C HIS A 203 -3.74 -10.54 -33.34
N LEU A 204 -2.57 -11.14 -33.54
CA LEU A 204 -1.26 -10.53 -33.37
C LEU A 204 -0.46 -10.64 -34.67
N GLU A 205 -0.31 -9.53 -35.39
CA GLU A 205 0.50 -9.46 -36.61
C GLU A 205 1.91 -8.93 -36.26
N PHE A 206 2.75 -9.80 -35.69
CA PHE A 206 4.17 -9.51 -35.36
C PHE A 206 5.13 -10.29 -36.25
N SER A 207 6.29 -9.72 -36.55
CA SER A 207 7.26 -10.28 -37.50
C SER A 207 8.23 -11.31 -36.91
N THR A 208 8.34 -11.45 -35.57
CA THR A 208 9.21 -12.46 -34.92
C THR A 208 8.62 -12.99 -33.61
N ASP A 209 8.83 -14.30 -33.33
CA ASP A 209 8.41 -14.96 -32.07
C ASP A 209 9.07 -14.34 -30.82
N GLU A 210 10.22 -13.68 -30.97
CA GLU A 210 10.97 -13.03 -29.89
C GLU A 210 10.20 -11.89 -29.18
N TYR A 211 9.17 -11.34 -29.82
CA TYR A 211 8.33 -10.28 -29.21
C TYR A 211 7.31 -10.82 -28.21
N LEU A 212 6.88 -12.07 -28.35
CA LEU A 212 5.73 -12.62 -27.63
C LEU A 212 6.07 -13.17 -26.25
N GLY A 213 7.36 -13.20 -25.90
CA GLY A 213 7.86 -13.82 -24.68
C GLY A 213 7.99 -15.34 -24.82
N ASP A 214 8.35 -16.00 -23.72
CA ASP A 214 8.72 -17.41 -23.70
C ASP A 214 7.60 -18.32 -23.15
N THR A 215 6.40 -17.77 -22.92
CA THR A 215 5.27 -18.48 -22.29
C THR A 215 4.07 -18.55 -23.22
N PHE A 216 3.67 -19.76 -23.59
CA PHE A 216 2.56 -20.05 -24.48
C PHE A 216 1.65 -21.14 -23.89
N ASP A 217 0.38 -21.15 -24.30
CA ASP A 217 -0.53 -22.27 -24.03
C ASP A 217 -0.31 -23.44 -25.03
N ASP A 218 -1.06 -24.52 -24.86
CA ASP A 218 -1.02 -25.71 -25.73
C ASP A 218 -1.34 -25.42 -27.20
N LYS A 219 -2.05 -24.33 -27.48
CA LYS A 219 -2.43 -23.88 -28.82
C LYS A 219 -1.43 -22.86 -29.39
N ARG A 220 -0.28 -22.65 -28.72
CA ARG A 220 0.72 -21.63 -29.04
C ARG A 220 0.22 -20.18 -28.91
N ASN A 221 -0.80 -19.93 -28.12
CA ASN A 221 -1.24 -18.58 -27.79
C ASN A 221 -0.33 -17.98 -26.71
N PRO A 222 0.19 -16.76 -26.91
CA PRO A 222 1.08 -16.13 -25.94
C PRO A 222 0.36 -15.71 -24.65
N HIS A 223 1.07 -15.84 -23.54
CA HIS A 223 0.67 -15.26 -22.26
C HIS A 223 1.08 -13.79 -22.22
N VAL A 224 0.14 -12.91 -21.89
CA VAL A 224 0.33 -11.46 -21.87
C VAL A 224 -0.07 -10.84 -20.52
N ALA A 225 0.64 -9.80 -20.13
CA ALA A 225 0.28 -8.91 -19.04
C ALA A 225 -0.48 -7.69 -19.60
N VAL A 226 -1.68 -7.44 -19.11
CA VAL A 226 -2.47 -6.25 -19.47
C VAL A 226 -2.46 -5.27 -18.30
N LYS A 227 -1.80 -4.13 -18.49
CA LYS A 227 -1.70 -3.02 -17.52
C LYS A 227 -2.78 -1.98 -17.82
N GLU A 228 -3.75 -1.84 -16.93
CA GLU A 228 -4.75 -0.77 -16.89
C GLU A 228 -4.23 0.38 -16.03
N LEU A 229 -4.25 1.62 -16.54
CA LEU A 229 -3.90 2.80 -15.73
C LEU A 229 -5.09 3.23 -14.86
N ILE A 230 -4.84 3.43 -13.56
CA ILE A 230 -5.83 3.91 -12.59
C ILE A 230 -5.54 5.38 -12.27
N PHE A 231 -6.58 6.20 -12.36
CA PHE A 231 -6.51 7.62 -12.02
C PHE A 231 -7.45 7.92 -10.85
N PRO A 232 -7.02 8.77 -9.87
CA PRO A 232 -7.89 9.24 -8.79
C PRO A 232 -9.16 9.92 -9.30
N GLN A 233 -10.28 9.78 -8.56
CA GLN A 233 -11.52 10.49 -8.87
C GLN A 233 -11.31 12.01 -8.84
N GLY A 234 -11.77 12.72 -9.87
CA GLY A 234 -11.65 14.18 -10.00
C GLY A 234 -10.40 14.69 -10.72
N LEU A 235 -9.55 13.81 -11.28
CA LEU A 235 -8.44 14.25 -12.13
C LEU A 235 -8.95 14.78 -13.48
N GLU A 236 -8.42 15.91 -13.94
CA GLU A 236 -8.78 16.45 -15.25
C GLU A 236 -8.43 15.46 -16.38
N PRO A 237 -9.34 15.22 -17.34
CA PRO A 237 -9.12 14.32 -18.48
C PRO A 237 -7.83 14.61 -19.26
N GLY A 238 -7.42 15.89 -19.34
CA GLY A 238 -6.16 16.29 -20.00
C GLY A 238 -4.90 15.78 -19.29
N LYS A 239 -4.89 15.68 -17.96
CA LYS A 239 -3.76 15.15 -17.18
C LYS A 239 -3.67 13.63 -17.27
N ILE A 240 -4.82 12.95 -17.31
CA ILE A 240 -4.93 11.51 -17.56
C ILE A 240 -4.32 11.17 -18.92
N LYS A 241 -4.80 11.85 -19.97
CA LYS A 241 -4.31 11.70 -21.34
C LYS A 241 -2.80 11.96 -21.45
N LYS A 242 -2.30 13.07 -20.86
CA LYS A 242 -0.86 13.41 -20.87
C LYS A 242 0.02 12.37 -20.17
N THR A 243 -0.49 11.73 -19.12
CA THR A 243 0.24 10.69 -18.38
C THR A 243 0.34 9.41 -19.19
N ALA A 244 -0.78 8.95 -19.76
CA ALA A 244 -0.81 7.79 -20.64
C ALA A 244 0.02 8.02 -21.92
N GLU A 245 -0.03 9.23 -22.49
CA GLU A 245 0.80 9.64 -23.64
C GLU A 245 2.28 9.56 -23.31
N ASN A 246 2.72 10.08 -22.17
CA ASN A 246 4.12 10.01 -21.75
C ASN A 246 4.61 8.56 -21.65
N GLU A 247 3.84 7.67 -20.99
CA GLU A 247 4.18 6.25 -20.88
C GLU A 247 4.24 5.58 -22.25
N SER A 248 3.29 5.88 -23.14
CA SER A 248 3.30 5.39 -24.52
C SER A 248 4.54 5.85 -25.30
N VAL A 249 4.98 7.10 -25.14
CA VAL A 249 6.15 7.66 -25.82
C VAL A 249 7.43 6.97 -25.34
N VAL A 250 7.57 6.71 -24.04
CA VAL A 250 8.74 5.99 -23.52
C VAL A 250 8.74 4.53 -23.98
N LEU A 251 7.60 3.85 -23.92
CA LEU A 251 7.50 2.45 -24.35
C LEU A 251 7.78 2.28 -25.85
N LYS A 252 7.37 3.25 -26.69
CA LYS A 252 7.81 3.29 -28.09
C LYS A 252 9.32 3.35 -28.23
N ARG A 253 10.02 4.08 -27.35
CA ARG A 253 11.48 4.15 -27.37
C ARG A 253 12.10 2.83 -26.97
N PHE A 254 11.61 2.20 -25.89
CA PHE A 254 12.08 0.88 -25.47
C PHE A 254 11.95 -0.13 -26.61
N ARG A 255 10.82 -0.10 -27.32
CA ARG A 255 10.59 -0.92 -28.52
C ARG A 255 11.58 -0.60 -29.65
N LYS A 256 11.81 0.68 -29.97
CA LYS A 256 12.77 1.11 -31.02
C LYS A 256 14.20 0.68 -30.73
N GLN A 257 14.60 0.60 -29.46
CA GLN A 257 15.94 0.15 -29.08
C GLN A 257 16.16 -1.34 -29.35
N ASN A 258 15.09 -2.14 -29.42
CA ASN A 258 15.16 -3.58 -29.64
C ASN A 258 16.18 -4.28 -28.73
N HIS A 259 16.26 -3.86 -27.46
CA HIS A 259 17.20 -4.43 -26.49
C HIS A 259 16.56 -5.61 -25.73
N PRO A 260 17.28 -6.71 -25.44
CA PRO A 260 16.71 -7.90 -24.77
C PRO A 260 16.39 -7.68 -23.28
N HIS A 261 17.05 -6.71 -22.62
CA HIS A 261 16.83 -6.36 -21.21
C HIS A 261 15.95 -5.11 -21.01
N LEU A 262 15.19 -4.67 -22.03
CA LEU A 262 14.17 -3.60 -21.92
C LEU A 262 12.79 -4.16 -22.26
N ILE A 263 11.79 -3.87 -21.43
CA ILE A 263 10.42 -4.36 -21.67
C ILE A 263 9.86 -3.79 -22.97
N ARG A 264 9.12 -4.63 -23.70
CA ARG A 264 8.48 -4.25 -24.97
C ARG A 264 6.98 -4.32 -24.81
N ALA A 265 6.30 -3.21 -25.05
CA ALA A 265 4.85 -3.20 -25.17
C ALA A 265 4.46 -3.85 -26.51
N LEU A 266 3.60 -4.87 -26.46
CA LEU A 266 2.97 -5.51 -27.61
C LEU A 266 1.95 -4.56 -28.25
N ALA A 267 1.14 -3.90 -27.43
CA ALA A 267 0.11 -2.96 -27.88
C ALA A 267 -0.21 -1.91 -26.81
N TYR A 268 -0.81 -0.81 -27.27
CA TYR A 268 -1.45 0.21 -26.44
C TYR A 268 -2.82 0.51 -27.05
N TYR A 269 -3.86 0.53 -26.23
CA TYR A 269 -5.21 0.85 -26.69
C TYR A 269 -6.01 1.59 -25.62
N THR A 270 -7.08 2.24 -26.07
CA THR A 270 -8.07 2.87 -25.21
C THR A 270 -9.43 2.22 -25.42
N GLN A 271 -10.16 1.99 -24.33
CA GLN A 271 -11.54 1.50 -24.35
C GLN A 271 -12.30 2.21 -23.24
N ASP A 272 -13.41 2.88 -23.59
CA ASP A 272 -14.23 3.60 -22.61
C ASP A 272 -13.42 4.62 -21.77
N MET A 273 -12.59 5.44 -22.43
CA MET A 273 -11.69 6.43 -21.81
C MET A 273 -10.63 5.87 -20.84
N ARG A 274 -10.52 4.54 -20.72
CA ARG A 274 -9.49 3.85 -19.95
C ARG A 274 -8.31 3.49 -20.85
N HIS A 275 -7.12 3.47 -20.25
CA HIS A 275 -5.85 3.29 -20.96
C HIS A 275 -5.22 1.94 -20.61
N PHE A 276 -4.91 1.14 -21.63
CA PHE A 276 -4.40 -0.22 -21.47
C PHE A 276 -3.11 -0.44 -22.26
N PHE A 277 -2.14 -1.12 -21.65
CA PHE A 277 -0.92 -1.59 -22.29
C PHE A 277 -0.82 -3.10 -22.20
N ILE A 278 -0.43 -3.74 -23.30
CA ILE A 278 -0.21 -5.19 -23.37
C ILE A 278 1.30 -5.45 -23.41
N PHE A 279 1.80 -6.33 -22.55
CA PHE A 279 3.20 -6.75 -22.47
C PHE A 279 3.29 -8.28 -22.48
N PRO A 280 4.46 -8.87 -22.80
CA PRO A 280 4.73 -10.28 -22.53
C PRO A 280 4.64 -10.58 -21.04
N TRP A 281 4.11 -11.74 -20.66
CA TRP A 281 4.02 -12.16 -19.26
C TRP A 281 5.38 -12.60 -18.71
N ALA A 282 5.79 -12.02 -17.57
CA ALA A 282 7.01 -12.40 -16.85
C ALA A 282 6.71 -13.59 -15.91
N ASN A 283 6.92 -14.81 -16.41
CA ASN A 283 6.58 -16.05 -15.72
C ASN A 283 7.34 -16.31 -14.40
N ARG A 284 8.44 -15.61 -14.13
CA ARG A 284 9.20 -15.71 -12.87
C ARG A 284 8.99 -14.49 -11.95
N GLY A 285 7.99 -13.65 -12.22
CA GLY A 285 7.69 -12.47 -11.41
C GLY A 285 8.70 -11.32 -11.60
N ASN A 286 8.84 -10.45 -10.61
CA ASN A 286 9.91 -9.43 -10.58
C ASN A 286 11.15 -9.94 -9.81
N LEU A 287 12.25 -9.18 -9.84
CA LEU A 287 13.53 -9.58 -9.24
C LEU A 287 13.44 -9.78 -7.72
N ARG A 288 12.53 -9.06 -7.03
CA ARG A 288 12.26 -9.30 -5.61
C ARG A 288 11.59 -10.66 -5.40
N ASP A 289 10.56 -10.97 -6.20
CA ASP A 289 9.88 -12.26 -6.16
C ASP A 289 10.86 -13.40 -6.47
N PHE A 290 11.76 -13.18 -7.41
CA PHE A 290 12.82 -14.11 -7.78
C PHE A 290 13.76 -14.39 -6.60
N TRP A 291 14.31 -13.36 -5.93
CA TRP A 291 15.15 -13.57 -4.74
C TRP A 291 14.43 -14.25 -3.58
N ASN A 292 13.10 -14.03 -3.48
CA ASN A 292 12.27 -14.61 -2.43
C ASN A 292 11.90 -16.07 -2.66
N SER A 293 11.83 -16.49 -3.93
CA SER A 293 11.32 -17.81 -4.33
C SER A 293 12.40 -18.77 -4.82
N GLN A 294 13.55 -18.26 -5.27
CA GLN A 294 14.66 -19.07 -5.76
C GLN A 294 15.79 -19.14 -4.72
N PRO A 295 16.45 -20.29 -4.57
CA PRO A 295 17.69 -20.36 -3.82
C PRO A 295 18.82 -19.68 -4.61
N SER A 296 19.78 -19.10 -3.88
CA SER A 296 21.03 -18.65 -4.49
C SER A 296 22.08 -19.75 -4.48
N ILE A 297 23.08 -19.63 -5.35
CA ILE A 297 24.18 -20.60 -5.43
C ILE A 297 25.03 -20.67 -4.13
N GLY A 298 25.00 -19.61 -3.31
CA GLY A 298 25.72 -19.56 -2.03
C GLY A 298 25.02 -20.26 -0.86
N THR A 299 23.83 -20.85 -1.04
CA THR A 299 23.11 -21.50 0.06
C THR A 299 23.74 -22.86 0.44
N PRO A 300 23.91 -23.19 1.74
CA PRO A 300 24.62 -24.39 2.21
C PRO A 300 24.02 -25.75 1.78
N SER A 301 22.83 -25.73 1.18
CA SER A 301 22.02 -26.92 0.88
C SER A 301 22.40 -27.63 -0.42
N PHE A 302 23.30 -27.05 -1.22
CA PHE A 302 23.65 -27.57 -2.56
C PHE A 302 25.11 -28.03 -2.62
N ASN A 303 25.34 -29.28 -2.99
CA ASN A 303 26.68 -29.78 -3.37
C ASN A 303 27.04 -29.25 -4.76
N VAL A 304 27.43 -27.97 -4.83
CA VAL A 304 27.77 -27.26 -6.07
C VAL A 304 29.25 -27.43 -6.38
N ASN A 305 29.60 -27.96 -7.55
CA ASN A 305 31.00 -28.08 -7.95
C ASN A 305 31.53 -26.76 -8.54
N PHE A 306 32.84 -26.66 -8.78
CA PHE A 306 33.44 -25.44 -9.33
C PHE A 306 32.85 -25.04 -10.69
N GLN A 307 32.56 -26.01 -11.57
CA GLN A 307 31.99 -25.76 -12.89
C GLN A 307 30.57 -25.17 -12.84
N ASP A 308 29.78 -25.53 -11.83
CA ASP A 308 28.45 -24.97 -11.58
C ASP A 308 28.55 -23.50 -11.15
N TRP A 309 29.52 -23.17 -10.27
CA TRP A 309 29.85 -21.79 -9.91
C TRP A 309 30.23 -20.95 -11.13
N ILE A 310 31.06 -21.50 -12.02
CA ILE A 310 31.43 -20.81 -13.27
C ILE A 310 30.20 -20.59 -14.16
N SER A 311 29.35 -21.60 -14.31
CA SER A 311 28.14 -21.51 -15.14
C SER A 311 27.16 -20.45 -14.61
N TYR A 312 26.96 -20.42 -13.30
CA TYR A 312 26.13 -19.43 -12.63
C TYR A 312 26.72 -18.03 -12.70
N LEU A 313 28.02 -17.86 -12.46
CA LEU A 313 28.65 -16.54 -12.53
C LEU A 313 28.66 -15.99 -13.96
N ASN A 314 28.82 -16.85 -14.97
CA ASN A 314 28.62 -16.45 -16.36
C ASN A 314 27.21 -15.90 -16.59
N TRP A 315 26.18 -16.57 -16.07
CA TRP A 315 24.80 -16.09 -16.13
C TRP A 315 24.63 -14.77 -15.36
N PHE A 316 25.04 -14.71 -14.09
CA PHE A 316 24.91 -13.56 -13.21
C PHE A 316 25.54 -12.32 -13.85
N PHE A 317 26.79 -12.40 -14.29
CA PHE A 317 27.46 -11.29 -14.95
C PHE A 317 26.83 -10.95 -16.30
N ALA A 318 26.30 -11.93 -17.06
CA ALA A 318 25.55 -11.64 -18.28
C ALA A 318 24.29 -10.82 -17.99
N GLN A 319 23.56 -11.13 -16.91
CA GLN A 319 22.41 -10.33 -16.49
C GLN A 319 22.82 -8.91 -16.09
N LEU A 320 23.88 -8.74 -15.28
CA LEU A 320 24.36 -7.41 -14.90
C LEU A 320 24.86 -6.61 -16.12
N VAL A 321 25.63 -7.21 -17.02
CA VAL A 321 26.03 -6.56 -18.29
C VAL A 321 24.79 -6.15 -19.08
N GLY A 322 23.78 -7.02 -19.17
CA GLY A 322 22.53 -6.76 -19.86
C GLY A 322 21.76 -5.56 -19.29
N LEU A 323 21.66 -5.45 -17.96
CA LEU A 323 21.04 -4.30 -17.30
C LEU A 323 21.84 -3.01 -17.54
N ALA A 324 23.17 -3.05 -17.43
CA ALA A 324 24.02 -1.90 -17.72
C ALA A 324 23.91 -1.44 -19.19
N ALA A 325 23.90 -2.39 -20.14
CA ALA A 325 23.74 -2.12 -21.56
C ALA A 325 22.35 -1.55 -21.90
N ALA A 326 21.30 -2.04 -21.24
CA ALA A 326 19.95 -1.49 -21.38
C ALA A 326 19.89 -0.02 -20.92
N VAL A 327 20.47 0.29 -19.76
CA VAL A 327 20.55 1.66 -19.24
C VAL A 327 21.42 2.54 -20.14
N GLU A 328 22.55 2.03 -20.65
CA GLU A 328 23.36 2.73 -21.64
C GLU A 328 22.56 3.06 -22.90
N CYS A 329 21.81 2.10 -23.43
CA CYS A 329 21.00 2.26 -24.64
C CYS A 329 19.89 3.32 -24.45
N LEU A 330 19.27 3.39 -23.27
CA LEU A 330 18.33 4.47 -22.92
C LEU A 330 19.02 5.83 -22.84
N HIS A 331 20.19 5.86 -22.21
CA HIS A 331 20.96 7.08 -22.00
C HIS A 331 21.57 7.60 -23.30
N TYR A 332 22.01 6.72 -24.19
CA TYR A 332 22.78 7.00 -25.41
C TYR A 332 22.27 6.12 -26.58
N PRO A 333 21.10 6.42 -27.15
CA PRO A 333 20.54 5.59 -28.21
C PRO A 333 21.40 5.65 -29.50
N PRO A 334 21.61 4.51 -30.19
CA PRO A 334 22.35 4.45 -31.45
C PRO A 334 21.60 5.17 -32.58
N ASP A 335 22.29 6.05 -33.31
CA ASP A 335 21.74 6.73 -34.49
C ASP A 335 21.87 5.82 -35.73
N LYS A 336 20.74 5.38 -36.28
CA LYS A 336 20.70 4.54 -37.49
C LYS A 336 20.74 5.35 -38.80
N SER A 337 20.75 6.69 -38.73
CA SER A 337 20.51 7.57 -39.89
C SER A 337 21.74 8.26 -40.49
N THR A 338 22.94 8.14 -39.89
CA THR A 338 24.14 8.79 -40.44
C THR A 338 25.35 7.86 -40.55
N GLN A 339 25.80 7.61 -41.79
CA GLN A 339 27.19 7.23 -42.07
C GLN A 339 28.11 8.41 -41.69
N LYS A 340 28.38 8.57 -40.39
CA LYS A 340 29.47 9.34 -39.75
C LYS A 340 29.03 9.78 -38.35
N GLY A 341 29.10 8.85 -37.39
CA GLY A 341 29.50 9.12 -36.00
C GLY A 341 28.83 10.26 -35.20
N LYS A 342 27.68 10.80 -35.59
CA LYS A 342 26.91 11.74 -34.76
C LYS A 342 25.84 10.96 -34.00
N ARG A 343 25.86 11.06 -32.67
CA ARG A 343 24.85 10.50 -31.78
C ARG A 343 23.58 11.35 -31.87
N SER A 344 22.39 10.73 -31.84
CA SER A 344 21.13 11.46 -31.84
C SER A 344 21.02 12.35 -30.59
N SER A 345 20.30 13.47 -30.70
CA SER A 345 20.18 14.47 -29.63
C SER A 345 19.23 14.02 -28.49
N GLU A 346 18.47 12.95 -28.69
CA GLU A 346 17.39 12.55 -27.79
C GLU A 346 17.81 11.45 -26.80
N SER A 347 17.96 11.77 -25.51
CA SER A 347 18.33 10.81 -24.44
C SER A 347 17.15 10.51 -23.49
N CYS A 348 17.15 9.34 -22.84
CA CYS A 348 16.11 8.94 -21.89
C CYS A 348 16.71 8.50 -20.55
N ARG A 349 16.10 8.89 -19.43
CA ARG A 349 16.41 8.37 -18.08
C ARG A 349 15.24 7.53 -17.57
N HIS A 350 15.53 6.44 -16.87
CA HIS A 350 14.52 5.61 -16.22
C HIS A 350 13.92 6.26 -14.96
N GLY A 351 14.76 6.64 -13.99
CA GLY A 351 14.35 7.44 -12.82
C GLY A 351 13.66 6.71 -11.65
N ASP A 352 13.47 5.39 -11.73
CA ASP A 352 12.92 4.55 -10.64
C ASP A 352 13.38 3.07 -10.81
N LEU A 353 14.68 2.85 -11.02
CA LEU A 353 15.22 1.49 -11.09
C LEU A 353 15.23 0.88 -9.68
N LYS A 354 14.58 -0.28 -9.54
CA LYS A 354 14.44 -1.05 -8.30
C LYS A 354 14.07 -2.50 -8.61
N PRO A 355 14.23 -3.46 -7.68
CA PRO A 355 13.96 -4.88 -7.95
C PRO A 355 12.55 -5.15 -8.46
N GLU A 356 11.56 -4.40 -7.98
CA GLU A 356 10.16 -4.55 -8.39
C GLU A 356 9.92 -4.12 -9.86
N ASN A 357 10.82 -3.30 -10.42
CA ASN A 357 10.79 -2.82 -11.80
C ASN A 357 11.76 -3.61 -12.72
N VAL A 358 12.32 -4.72 -12.26
CA VAL A 358 13.10 -5.65 -13.08
C VAL A 358 12.34 -6.97 -13.15
N LEU A 359 11.77 -7.28 -14.30
CA LEU A 359 10.97 -8.48 -14.55
C LEU A 359 11.86 -9.69 -14.89
N CYS A 360 11.46 -10.88 -14.47
CA CYS A 360 12.20 -12.12 -14.67
C CYS A 360 11.46 -13.02 -15.66
N PHE A 361 12.11 -13.35 -16.78
CA PHE A 361 11.60 -14.24 -17.83
C PHE A 361 12.43 -15.51 -17.86
N GLY A 362 11.83 -16.69 -17.70
CA GLY A 362 12.54 -17.98 -17.75
C GLY A 362 11.87 -18.95 -18.72
N ASN A 363 12.55 -20.05 -19.05
CA ASN A 363 11.97 -21.06 -19.93
C ASN A 363 10.94 -21.90 -19.15
N VAL A 364 9.72 -22.04 -19.69
CA VAL A 364 8.63 -22.79 -19.04
C VAL A 364 8.88 -24.31 -19.13
N ASN A 365 9.58 -24.76 -20.17
CA ASN A 365 9.78 -26.17 -20.49
C ASN A 365 11.09 -26.77 -19.92
N GLN A 366 11.89 -25.96 -19.24
CA GLN A 366 13.00 -26.46 -18.43
C GLN A 366 12.55 -26.43 -16.97
N GLU A 367 12.38 -27.60 -16.36
CA GLU A 367 12.54 -27.68 -14.90
C GLU A 367 13.91 -27.06 -14.55
N PRO A 368 14.03 -26.35 -13.41
CA PRO A 368 15.30 -25.74 -12.99
C PRO A 368 16.45 -26.73 -13.14
N GLY A 369 17.25 -26.57 -14.20
CA GLY A 369 18.24 -27.56 -14.62
C GLY A 369 19.39 -27.64 -13.62
N LEU A 370 19.79 -28.88 -13.31
CA LEU A 370 20.90 -29.28 -12.45
C LEU A 370 20.98 -28.55 -11.10
N GLY A 371 20.14 -28.97 -10.13
CA GLY A 371 20.28 -28.55 -8.74
C GLY A 371 19.68 -27.17 -8.39
N ASN A 372 18.51 -26.83 -8.94
CA ASN A 372 17.74 -25.62 -8.60
C ASN A 372 18.46 -24.26 -8.83
N THR A 373 19.56 -24.18 -9.57
CA THR A 373 20.22 -22.90 -9.88
C THR A 373 19.59 -22.20 -11.09
N PRO A 374 19.13 -20.93 -10.96
CA PRO A 374 18.30 -20.25 -11.98
C PRO A 374 19.10 -19.62 -13.13
N THR A 375 19.90 -20.39 -13.87
CA THR A 375 20.72 -19.87 -14.97
C THR A 375 19.97 -19.62 -16.28
N ASP A 376 18.68 -19.95 -16.34
CA ASP A 376 17.80 -19.81 -17.51
C ASP A 376 16.98 -18.50 -17.49
N VAL A 377 17.15 -17.66 -16.46
CA VAL A 377 16.33 -16.48 -16.25
C VAL A 377 16.96 -15.22 -16.86
N LYS A 378 16.18 -14.48 -17.64
CA LYS A 378 16.51 -13.20 -18.25
C LYS A 378 15.86 -12.05 -17.47
N LEU A 379 16.67 -11.09 -17.03
CA LEU A 379 16.22 -9.89 -16.31
C LEU A 379 15.87 -8.76 -17.28
N VAL A 380 14.69 -8.17 -17.16
CA VAL A 380 14.19 -7.16 -18.11
C VAL A 380 13.70 -5.93 -17.36
N ILE A 381 14.29 -4.77 -17.63
CA ILE A 381 13.88 -3.50 -17.02
C ILE A 381 12.49 -3.11 -17.53
N ALA A 382 11.59 -2.81 -16.61
CA ALA A 382 10.20 -2.46 -16.85
C ALA A 382 9.73 -1.23 -16.08
N ASP A 383 8.46 -0.87 -16.26
CA ASP A 383 7.77 0.28 -15.67
C ASP A 383 8.32 1.66 -16.05
N ALA A 384 7.82 2.17 -17.17
CA ALA A 384 8.20 3.47 -17.73
C ALA A 384 7.44 4.67 -17.10
N GLY A 385 6.60 4.47 -16.08
CA GLY A 385 5.74 5.52 -15.51
C GLY A 385 6.50 6.75 -14.96
N HIS A 386 7.78 6.60 -14.62
CA HIS A 386 8.66 7.66 -14.14
C HIS A 386 9.76 8.08 -15.13
N ALA A 387 9.83 7.43 -16.29
CA ALA A 387 10.85 7.68 -17.29
C ALA A 387 10.62 9.00 -18.03
N ARG A 388 11.71 9.68 -18.42
CA ARG A 388 11.67 11.00 -19.07
C ARG A 388 12.53 11.03 -20.33
N VAL A 389 12.02 11.73 -21.32
CA VAL A 389 12.59 11.92 -22.66
C VAL A 389 13.16 13.33 -22.76
N HIS A 390 14.37 13.48 -23.29
CA HIS A 390 15.05 14.76 -23.42
C HIS A 390 15.63 14.95 -24.81
N GLU A 391 15.32 16.07 -25.48
CA GLU A 391 15.78 16.41 -26.84
C GLU A 391 17.25 16.89 -26.92
N THR A 392 17.93 17.07 -25.79
CA THR A 392 19.35 17.46 -25.72
C THR A 392 20.12 16.67 -24.65
N PRO A 393 21.45 16.42 -24.82
CA PRO A 393 22.28 15.70 -23.86
C PRO A 393 22.30 16.40 -22.50
N THR A 394 21.60 15.81 -21.53
CA THR A 394 21.39 16.37 -20.19
C THR A 394 22.46 15.85 -19.24
N GLU A 395 23.72 16.24 -19.45
CA GLU A 395 24.74 16.04 -18.40
C GLU A 395 24.68 17.16 -17.35
N TYR A 396 24.20 18.37 -17.68
CA TYR A 396 24.14 19.52 -16.76
C TYR A 396 23.03 20.53 -17.14
N ARG A 397 21.76 20.24 -16.86
CA ARG A 397 20.69 21.26 -16.96
C ARG A 397 20.39 21.88 -15.59
N ILE A 398 20.17 23.19 -15.60
CA ILE A 398 19.85 24.05 -14.44
C ILE A 398 18.32 24.17 -14.22
N VAL A 399 17.49 23.40 -14.93
CA VAL A 399 16.02 23.49 -14.84
C VAL A 399 15.42 22.21 -14.24
N ALA A 400 14.70 22.39 -13.12
CA ALA A 400 14.14 21.35 -12.28
C ALA A 400 13.18 20.40 -13.01
N THR A 401 13.26 19.10 -12.71
CA THR A 401 12.32 18.09 -13.23
C THR A 401 11.23 17.79 -12.18
N THR A 402 9.96 18.04 -12.51
CA THR A 402 8.80 17.77 -11.65
C THR A 402 8.44 16.28 -11.65
N THR A 403 9.01 15.47 -10.76
CA THR A 403 8.55 14.09 -10.49
C THR A 403 8.84 13.69 -9.04
N SER A 404 7.80 13.48 -8.25
CA SER A 404 7.81 13.20 -6.80
C SER A 404 7.58 11.72 -6.45
N GLY A 405 7.86 10.79 -7.36
CA GLY A 405 7.44 9.37 -7.23
C GLY A 405 8.55 8.31 -7.22
N GLY A 406 9.79 8.63 -6.84
CA GLY A 406 10.84 7.60 -6.73
C GLY A 406 10.75 6.85 -5.39
N THR A 407 11.07 5.54 -5.40
CA THR A 407 11.20 4.78 -4.13
C THR A 407 12.42 5.31 -3.36
N LEU A 408 12.21 5.84 -2.15
CA LEU A 408 13.24 6.52 -1.33
C LEU A 408 14.53 5.69 -1.12
N LEU A 409 14.41 4.37 -1.04
CA LEU A 409 15.54 3.46 -0.77
C LEU A 409 16.61 3.47 -1.87
N TYR A 410 16.20 3.48 -3.15
CA TYR A 410 17.09 3.39 -4.32
C TYR A 410 17.50 4.77 -4.88
N SER A 411 17.13 5.83 -4.17
CA SER A 411 17.39 7.22 -4.57
C SER A 411 18.79 7.65 -4.13
N PRO A 412 19.57 8.33 -4.99
CA PRO A 412 20.87 8.84 -4.62
C PRO A 412 20.77 10.05 -3.67
N PRO A 413 21.83 10.34 -2.88
CA PRO A 413 21.87 11.47 -1.96
C PRO A 413 21.55 12.81 -2.61
N GLU A 414 22.08 13.08 -3.81
CA GLU A 414 21.81 14.35 -4.48
C GLU A 414 20.34 14.53 -4.91
N ALA A 415 19.55 13.46 -5.05
CA ALA A 415 18.12 13.59 -5.35
C ALA A 415 17.30 14.16 -4.18
N GLU A 416 17.83 14.08 -2.95
CA GLU A 416 17.26 14.66 -1.74
C GLU A 416 17.93 15.99 -1.35
N VAL A 417 19.23 16.15 -1.65
CA VAL A 417 20.02 17.34 -1.27
C VAL A 417 19.95 18.45 -2.33
N GLN A 418 19.90 18.11 -3.62
CA GLN A 418 19.89 19.05 -4.76
C GLN A 418 18.52 19.06 -5.45
N THR A 419 17.46 19.36 -4.70
CA THR A 419 16.05 19.23 -5.16
C THR A 419 15.65 20.17 -6.30
N GLN A 420 16.49 21.17 -6.63
CA GLN A 420 16.25 22.15 -7.69
C GLN A 420 17.01 21.86 -9.00
N ASP A 421 17.97 20.93 -9.00
CA ASP A 421 18.74 20.60 -10.19
C ASP A 421 18.00 19.58 -11.07
N ALA A 422 18.24 19.64 -12.38
CA ALA A 422 17.78 18.57 -13.26
C ALA A 422 18.45 17.27 -12.82
N ARG A 423 17.65 16.29 -12.38
CA ARG A 423 18.17 14.97 -12.05
C ARG A 423 19.01 14.47 -13.24
N THR A 424 20.21 13.98 -12.98
CA THR A 424 21.10 13.53 -14.05
C THR A 424 20.84 12.06 -14.39
N ARG A 425 21.41 11.60 -15.52
CA ARG A 425 21.45 10.16 -15.86
C ARG A 425 22.20 9.33 -14.81
N ARG A 426 23.03 9.96 -13.97
CA ARG A 426 23.74 9.28 -12.88
C ARG A 426 22.86 8.86 -11.71
N TYR A 427 21.61 9.29 -11.71
CA TYR A 427 20.59 8.75 -10.83
C TYR A 427 20.43 7.24 -11.04
N ASP A 428 20.25 6.83 -12.30
CA ASP A 428 20.07 5.41 -12.65
C ASP A 428 21.31 4.58 -12.27
N ILE A 429 22.50 5.18 -12.26
CA ILE A 429 23.77 4.52 -11.89
C ILE A 429 23.86 4.23 -10.40
N TRP A 430 23.35 5.13 -9.55
CA TRP A 430 23.25 4.86 -8.11
C TRP A 430 22.26 3.73 -7.82
N SER A 431 21.07 3.80 -8.44
CA SER A 431 20.06 2.75 -8.32
C SER A 431 20.60 1.40 -8.82
N LEU A 432 21.37 1.39 -9.90
CA LEU A 432 22.06 0.20 -10.40
C LEU A 432 23.10 -0.32 -9.40
N GLY A 433 23.83 0.57 -8.70
CA GLY A 433 24.74 0.20 -7.61
C GLY A 433 24.06 -0.47 -6.44
N CYS A 434 22.91 0.06 -6.01
CA CYS A 434 22.10 -0.54 -4.96
C CYS A 434 21.59 -1.93 -5.38
N LEU A 435 21.09 -2.05 -6.62
CA LEU A 435 20.65 -3.32 -7.21
C LEU A 435 21.78 -4.35 -7.27
N TYR A 436 22.98 -3.95 -7.70
CA TYR A 436 24.11 -4.87 -7.83
C TYR A 436 24.61 -5.34 -6.47
N LEU A 437 24.62 -4.46 -5.47
CA LEU A 437 24.99 -4.84 -4.11
C LEU A 437 24.01 -5.84 -3.50
N GLU A 438 22.70 -5.59 -3.61
CA GLU A 438 21.68 -6.53 -3.15
C GLU A 438 21.76 -7.88 -3.87
N PHE A 439 21.94 -7.87 -5.20
CA PHE A 439 22.04 -9.10 -5.98
C PHE A 439 23.31 -9.88 -5.62
N LEU A 440 24.42 -9.19 -5.34
CA LEU A 440 25.67 -9.81 -4.92
C LEU A 440 25.57 -10.45 -3.53
N ILE A 441 24.94 -9.76 -2.56
CA ILE A 441 24.68 -10.32 -1.22
C ILE A 441 23.84 -11.59 -1.32
N TRP A 442 22.74 -11.54 -2.09
CA TRP A 442 21.90 -12.71 -2.31
C TRP A 442 22.67 -13.83 -3.00
N THR A 443 23.47 -13.53 -4.03
CA THR A 443 24.29 -14.53 -4.74
C THR A 443 25.26 -15.24 -3.80
N LEU A 444 25.93 -14.50 -2.92
CA LEU A 444 26.98 -15.04 -2.06
C LEU A 444 26.44 -15.78 -0.83
N TRP A 445 25.35 -15.30 -0.23
CA TRP A 445 24.89 -15.79 1.08
C TRP A 445 23.38 -16.05 1.17
N GLY A 446 22.60 -15.76 0.13
CA GLY A 446 21.19 -16.10 0.05
C GLY A 446 20.23 -15.05 0.62
N LYS A 447 18.95 -15.41 0.65
CA LYS A 447 17.83 -14.54 1.04
C LYS A 447 17.96 -14.04 2.48
N ASP A 448 18.31 -14.90 3.42
CA ASP A 448 18.33 -14.57 4.85
C ASP A 448 19.35 -13.45 5.16
N GLU A 449 20.52 -13.49 4.52
CA GLU A 449 21.52 -12.43 4.64
C GLU A 449 21.12 -11.16 3.90
N LEU A 450 20.44 -11.26 2.74
CA LEU A 450 19.88 -10.10 2.07
C LEU A 450 18.82 -9.40 2.95
N GLU A 451 17.98 -10.15 3.65
CA GLU A 451 17.02 -9.59 4.61
C GLU A 451 17.70 -8.96 5.82
N LYS A 452 18.80 -9.55 6.33
CA LYS A 452 19.63 -8.92 7.37
C LYS A 452 20.20 -7.59 6.87
N PHE A 453 20.72 -7.56 5.65
CA PHE A 453 21.20 -6.32 5.03
C PHE A 453 20.10 -5.25 4.99
N HIS A 454 18.88 -5.60 4.54
CA HIS A 454 17.75 -4.66 4.52
C HIS A 454 17.38 -4.13 5.90
N ARG A 455 17.43 -4.97 6.95
CA ARG A 455 17.24 -4.54 8.35
C ARG A 455 18.32 -3.53 8.77
N THR A 456 19.58 -3.72 8.37
CA THR A 456 20.68 -2.77 8.68
C THR A 456 20.57 -1.43 7.95
N LEU A 457 19.95 -1.38 6.77
CA LEU A 457 19.85 -0.15 5.98
C LEU A 457 18.97 0.92 6.65
N ASN A 458 17.94 0.54 7.42
CA ASN A 458 17.00 1.48 8.06
C ASN A 458 16.60 2.66 7.11
N GLY A 459 16.18 2.31 5.89
CA GLY A 459 15.54 3.21 4.92
C GLY A 459 16.42 3.94 3.87
N SER A 460 17.75 3.82 3.86
CA SER A 460 18.63 4.41 2.82
C SER A 460 20.04 3.79 2.80
N PHE A 461 20.77 3.88 1.68
CA PHE A 461 22.16 3.42 1.58
C PHE A 461 23.22 4.42 2.12
N TYR A 462 22.80 5.65 2.44
CA TYR A 462 23.69 6.75 2.83
C TYR A 462 23.16 7.50 4.06
N VAL A 463 24.04 8.21 4.77
CA VAL A 463 23.73 9.12 5.88
C VAL A 463 23.45 10.51 5.32
N LYS A 464 22.40 11.17 5.84
CA LYS A 464 21.85 12.39 5.23
C LYS A 464 22.54 13.70 5.67
N VAL A 465 23.18 13.73 6.85
CA VAL A 465 23.73 14.94 7.48
C VAL A 465 24.81 14.55 8.51
N PRO A 466 25.82 15.41 8.80
CA PRO A 466 26.10 16.74 8.22
C PRO A 466 26.89 16.71 6.90
N LYS A 467 27.48 15.58 6.51
CA LYS A 467 28.10 15.36 5.20
C LYS A 467 27.53 14.08 4.59
N PRO A 468 26.86 14.14 3.43
CA PRO A 468 26.37 12.94 2.77
C PRO A 468 27.52 11.96 2.50
N ALA A 469 27.41 10.77 3.07
CA ALA A 469 28.39 9.69 2.94
C ALA A 469 27.66 8.35 2.96
N LEU A 470 28.29 7.32 2.40
CA LEU A 470 27.77 5.96 2.49
C LEU A 470 27.66 5.56 3.97
N LYS A 471 26.61 4.81 4.31
CA LYS A 471 26.41 4.37 5.70
C LYS A 471 27.55 3.48 6.17
N PRO A 472 28.06 3.63 7.41
CA PRO A 472 29.06 2.73 7.97
C PRO A 472 28.65 1.26 7.89
N GLU A 473 27.36 0.97 8.04
CA GLU A 473 26.81 -0.37 7.90
C GLU A 473 26.96 -0.88 6.46
N VAL A 474 26.62 -0.06 5.46
CA VAL A 474 26.78 -0.43 4.04
C VAL A 474 28.25 -0.64 3.69
N THR A 475 29.13 0.22 4.18
CA THR A 475 30.59 0.05 4.06
C THR A 475 31.04 -1.25 4.71
N SER A 476 30.54 -1.58 5.91
CA SER A 476 30.86 -2.83 6.62
C SER A 476 30.42 -4.07 5.83
N TRP A 477 29.25 -4.02 5.16
CA TRP A 477 28.80 -5.09 4.27
C TRP A 477 29.69 -5.20 3.03
N ILE A 478 30.09 -4.09 2.42
CA ILE A 478 31.04 -4.08 1.28
C ILE A 478 32.40 -4.66 1.71
N GLU A 479 32.89 -4.30 2.89
CA GLU A 479 34.13 -4.84 3.46
C GLU A 479 34.02 -6.33 3.76
N ALA A 480 32.89 -6.79 4.30
CA ALA A 480 32.64 -8.21 4.54
C ALA A 480 32.63 -9.01 3.22
N ILE A 481 32.03 -8.47 2.15
CA ILE A 481 32.07 -9.10 0.82
C ILE A 481 33.51 -9.10 0.28
N ARG A 482 34.24 -7.99 0.42
CA ARG A 482 35.63 -7.88 0.00
C ARG A 482 36.56 -8.86 0.73
N ALA A 483 36.28 -9.12 2.01
CA ALA A 483 37.00 -10.06 2.84
C ALA A 483 36.58 -11.53 2.62
N ASP A 484 35.46 -11.79 1.95
CA ASP A 484 35.03 -13.14 1.59
C ASP A 484 36.11 -13.79 0.71
N HIS A 485 36.52 -15.00 1.09
CA HIS A 485 37.59 -15.73 0.40
C HIS A 485 37.28 -15.94 -1.09
N ARG A 486 35.99 -16.01 -1.47
CA ARG A 486 35.55 -16.13 -2.87
C ARG A 486 35.83 -14.88 -3.70
N CYS A 487 35.91 -13.71 -3.06
CA CYS A 487 36.12 -12.41 -3.71
C CYS A 487 37.59 -11.93 -3.61
N SER A 488 38.41 -12.55 -2.76
CA SER A 488 39.79 -12.14 -2.48
C SER A 488 40.83 -12.95 -3.27
N PRO A 489 41.91 -12.33 -3.77
CA PRO A 489 42.15 -10.88 -3.79
C PRO A 489 41.33 -10.17 -4.86
N ALA A 490 40.80 -8.98 -4.52
CA ALA A 490 39.79 -8.29 -5.34
C ALA A 490 40.25 -7.96 -6.77
N GLU A 491 41.55 -7.76 -6.97
CA GLU A 491 42.15 -7.40 -8.26
C GLU A 491 42.25 -8.58 -9.24
N GLN A 492 42.14 -9.82 -8.73
CA GLN A 492 42.34 -11.07 -9.46
C GLN A 492 41.05 -11.87 -9.67
N THR A 493 39.91 -11.43 -9.12
CA THR A 493 38.61 -12.08 -9.31
C THR A 493 37.57 -11.14 -9.93
N ALA A 494 36.64 -11.70 -10.72
CA ALA A 494 35.54 -10.95 -11.31
C ALA A 494 34.62 -10.36 -10.24
N LEU A 495 34.29 -11.15 -9.20
CA LEU A 495 33.49 -10.69 -8.06
C LEU A 495 34.20 -9.57 -7.30
N GLY A 496 35.50 -9.69 -7.06
CA GLY A 496 36.30 -8.65 -6.42
C GLY A 496 36.29 -7.33 -7.18
N ARG A 497 36.43 -7.37 -8.51
CA ARG A 497 36.33 -6.17 -9.35
C ARG A 497 34.92 -5.59 -9.41
N LEU A 498 33.88 -6.42 -9.30
CA LEU A 498 32.50 -5.94 -9.20
C LEU A 498 32.28 -5.16 -7.90
N VAL A 499 32.78 -5.65 -6.76
CA VAL A 499 32.70 -4.94 -5.47
C VAL A 499 33.41 -3.59 -5.56
N ASP A 500 34.60 -3.56 -6.15
CA ASP A 500 35.35 -2.33 -6.42
C ASP A 500 34.58 -1.33 -7.28
N LEU A 501 33.92 -1.80 -8.33
CA LEU A 501 33.08 -0.99 -9.19
C LEU A 501 31.89 -0.41 -8.41
N ILE A 502 31.20 -1.23 -7.61
CA ILE A 502 30.05 -0.81 -6.78
C ILE A 502 30.47 0.32 -5.84
N GLU A 503 31.51 0.11 -5.05
CA GLU A 503 31.97 1.07 -4.03
C GLU A 503 32.56 2.34 -4.65
N LYS A 504 33.54 2.19 -5.55
CA LYS A 504 34.36 3.31 -6.02
C LYS A 504 33.71 4.12 -7.13
N ARG A 505 32.68 3.60 -7.82
CA ARG A 505 32.14 4.20 -9.05
C ARG A 505 30.62 4.27 -9.15
N LEU A 506 29.85 3.39 -8.49
CA LEU A 506 28.37 3.39 -8.54
C LEU A 506 27.77 4.07 -7.31
N LEU A 507 28.16 3.63 -6.11
CA LEU A 507 27.71 4.18 -4.81
C LEU A 507 28.57 5.37 -4.33
N VAL A 508 29.02 6.20 -5.28
CA VAL A 508 29.80 7.41 -4.98
C VAL A 508 28.85 8.54 -4.60
N VAL A 509 29.12 9.15 -3.44
CA VAL A 509 28.40 10.30 -2.92
C VAL A 509 29.16 11.58 -3.31
N ASN A 510 28.65 12.32 -4.30
CA ASN A 510 29.26 13.57 -4.75
C ASN A 510 28.34 14.75 -4.50
N VAL A 511 28.68 15.55 -3.50
CA VAL A 511 28.06 16.86 -3.29
C VAL A 511 29.15 17.91 -3.53
N LYS A 512 29.17 18.50 -4.73
CA LYS A 512 29.94 19.73 -4.93
C LYS A 512 29.27 20.81 -4.09
N THR A 513 29.91 21.26 -3.01
CA THR A 513 29.60 22.55 -2.38
C THR A 513 30.14 23.66 -3.28
N PRO A 514 29.37 24.71 -3.63
CA PRO A 514 29.94 25.90 -4.23
C PRO A 514 30.90 26.50 -3.22
N SER A 515 32.20 26.47 -3.51
CA SER A 515 33.21 27.14 -2.70
C SER A 515 33.07 28.64 -2.87
N SER A 516 32.67 29.32 -1.80
CA SER A 516 32.90 30.74 -1.60
C SER A 516 34.41 30.95 -1.52
N ASP A 517 35.07 31.34 -2.61
CA ASP A 517 36.35 32.04 -2.58
C ASP A 517 36.78 32.51 -3.99
N SER A 518 37.32 33.74 -4.03
CA SER A 518 37.93 34.48 -5.14
C SER A 518 37.01 35.30 -6.07
N VAL A 519 36.72 36.51 -5.60
CA VAL A 519 36.61 37.71 -6.46
C VAL A 519 38.03 38.10 -6.89
N PRO A 520 38.31 38.32 -8.19
CA PRO A 520 39.38 39.20 -8.60
C PRO A 520 38.83 40.48 -9.21
N SER A 521 39.34 41.58 -8.68
CA SER A 521 39.09 42.98 -9.02
C SER A 521 39.52 43.35 -10.45
N GLY A 522 38.98 44.47 -10.94
CA GLY A 522 38.97 44.88 -12.34
C GLY A 522 40.31 45.27 -12.98
N ASN A 523 40.27 45.50 -14.30
CA ASN A 523 40.69 46.79 -14.86
C ASN A 523 40.30 46.97 -16.35
N ASN A 524 40.14 48.25 -16.67
CA ASN A 524 39.65 48.90 -17.89
C ASN A 524 40.51 48.75 -19.16
N THR A 525 39.94 49.32 -20.24
CA THR A 525 40.50 49.79 -21.53
C THR A 525 40.38 48.78 -22.67
N GLY A 526 39.93 49.10 -23.88
CA GLY A 526 39.46 50.35 -24.47
C GLY A 526 39.14 50.10 -25.95
N ASP A 527 38.18 50.86 -26.46
CA ASP A 527 38.06 51.42 -27.82
C ASP A 527 37.67 50.62 -29.08
N THR A 528 36.81 51.32 -29.83
CA THR A 528 36.51 51.33 -31.28
C THR A 528 35.42 50.45 -31.93
N GLN A 529 34.47 51.19 -32.54
CA GLN A 529 33.38 50.86 -33.48
C GLN A 529 33.90 50.10 -34.74
N VAL A 530 33.14 49.28 -35.47
CA VAL A 530 32.05 49.63 -36.42
C VAL A 530 31.31 48.34 -36.90
N ARG A 531 30.02 48.50 -37.20
CA ARG A 531 29.01 47.53 -37.67
C ARG A 531 29.38 46.70 -38.91
N GLY A 532 29.01 45.42 -38.89
CA GLY A 532 28.89 44.53 -40.06
C GLY A 532 27.99 43.32 -39.77
N THR A 533 27.16 42.95 -40.73
CA THR A 533 25.96 42.11 -40.65
C THR A 533 26.25 40.60 -40.48
N LEU A 534 25.47 39.95 -39.60
CA LEU A 534 25.08 38.52 -39.52
C LEU A 534 26.08 37.44 -40.03
N SER A 535 26.82 36.80 -39.11
CA SER A 535 27.16 35.38 -39.23
C SER A 535 27.52 34.74 -37.87
N LYS A 536 27.24 33.43 -37.77
CA LYS A 536 27.57 32.53 -36.66
C LYS A 536 29.06 32.62 -36.26
N ALA A 537 29.33 32.76 -34.97
CA ALA A 537 30.61 32.35 -34.39
C ALA A 537 30.36 31.76 -32.99
N GLU A 538 30.79 30.52 -32.80
CA GLU A 538 30.85 29.79 -31.53
C GLU A 538 31.81 30.45 -30.52
N PRO A 539 31.57 30.32 -29.20
CA PRO A 539 32.63 30.35 -28.20
C PRO A 539 32.73 29.00 -27.45
N PRO A 540 33.89 28.74 -26.81
CA PRO A 540 34.88 27.78 -27.24
C PRO A 540 34.50 26.31 -26.96
N PHE A 541 34.87 25.44 -27.90
CA PHE A 541 35.05 24.01 -27.64
C PHE A 541 36.11 23.81 -26.54
N VAL A 542 35.70 23.37 -25.35
CA VAL A 542 36.59 22.57 -24.51
C VAL A 542 36.49 21.13 -25.01
N PHE A 543 37.44 20.76 -25.86
CA PHE A 543 37.65 19.37 -26.25
C PHE A 543 38.03 18.53 -25.02
N VAL A 544 37.27 17.46 -24.83
CA VAL A 544 37.68 16.14 -24.30
C VAL A 544 38.70 16.16 -23.15
N THR A 545 38.22 16.01 -21.92
CA THR A 545 39.03 15.35 -20.90
C THR A 545 38.91 13.84 -21.06
N LYS A 546 40.07 13.21 -21.22
CA LYS A 546 40.35 11.79 -21.46
C LYS A 546 39.50 10.83 -20.61
N PRO A 547 39.30 9.56 -21.06
CA PRO A 547 38.62 8.54 -20.28
C PRO A 547 39.25 8.39 -18.89
N THR A 548 38.46 8.54 -17.83
CA THR A 548 38.90 8.51 -16.41
C THR A 548 39.25 7.11 -15.90
N MET A 549 39.55 6.17 -16.80
CA MET A 549 39.90 4.80 -16.46
C MET A 549 41.39 4.58 -16.61
N LYS A 550 42.11 5.06 -15.61
CA LYS A 550 43.28 4.33 -15.11
C LYS A 550 42.93 3.91 -13.68
N LEU A 551 42.90 2.59 -13.44
CA LEU A 551 42.82 2.03 -12.08
C LEU A 551 44.10 2.34 -11.27
N GLU A 552 45.10 2.93 -11.92
CA GLU A 552 46.41 3.29 -11.39
C GLU A 552 46.73 4.76 -11.75
N SER A 553 46.29 5.72 -10.93
CA SER A 553 46.83 7.08 -10.98
C SER A 553 47.02 7.62 -9.57
N THR A 554 48.25 8.00 -9.27
CA THR A 554 48.77 8.48 -7.98
C THR A 554 48.44 9.95 -7.66
N GLU A 555 47.36 10.52 -8.22
CA GLU A 555 46.91 11.88 -7.87
C GLU A 555 45.49 11.90 -7.28
N PRO A 556 45.23 12.69 -6.22
CA PRO A 556 43.94 12.74 -5.55
C PRO A 556 42.98 13.66 -6.32
N SER A 557 42.34 13.14 -7.37
CA SER A 557 41.14 13.77 -7.94
C SER A 557 39.89 13.28 -7.20
N VAL A 558 38.94 14.18 -6.91
CA VAL A 558 37.68 13.86 -6.23
C VAL A 558 36.93 12.77 -7.02
N PRO A 559 36.60 11.60 -6.42
CA PRO A 559 36.04 10.47 -7.15
C PRO A 559 34.67 10.82 -7.76
N GLU A 560 34.46 10.48 -9.04
CA GLU A 560 33.24 10.82 -9.78
C GLU A 560 32.36 9.59 -10.08
N ARG A 561 31.04 9.66 -9.79
CA ARG A 561 30.09 8.59 -10.15
C ARG A 561 30.10 8.35 -11.66
N ALA A 562 30.19 7.08 -12.07
CA ALA A 562 30.37 6.69 -13.47
C ALA A 562 29.17 7.06 -14.39
N LYS A 563 29.43 7.11 -15.69
CA LYS A 563 28.39 7.14 -16.75
C LYS A 563 27.96 5.71 -17.11
N SER A 564 26.74 5.51 -17.63
CA SER A 564 26.26 4.17 -18.02
C SER A 564 27.16 3.47 -19.03
N ILE A 565 27.70 4.22 -20.01
CA ILE A 565 28.69 3.70 -20.98
C ILE A 565 30.00 3.22 -20.31
N GLU A 566 30.41 3.86 -19.22
CA GLU A 566 31.61 3.46 -18.46
C GLU A 566 31.32 2.19 -17.67
N VAL A 567 30.16 2.12 -17.00
CA VAL A 567 29.73 0.92 -16.28
C VAL A 567 29.62 -0.27 -17.24
N CYS A 568 28.96 -0.10 -18.38
CA CYS A 568 28.82 -1.15 -19.39
C CYS A 568 30.19 -1.60 -19.93
N LYS A 569 31.09 -0.66 -20.24
CA LYS A 569 32.44 -0.98 -20.72
C LYS A 569 33.25 -1.77 -19.68
N GLU A 570 33.19 -1.40 -18.41
CA GLU A 570 33.92 -2.12 -17.35
C GLU A 570 33.34 -3.48 -17.04
N MET A 571 32.02 -3.61 -16.99
CA MET A 571 31.37 -4.92 -16.84
C MET A 571 31.78 -5.87 -17.97
N ASN A 572 31.84 -5.37 -19.22
CA ASN A 572 32.34 -6.16 -20.36
C ASN A 572 33.82 -6.52 -20.24
N LYS A 573 34.67 -5.64 -19.71
CA LYS A 573 36.09 -5.96 -19.46
C LYS A 573 36.25 -7.02 -18.37
N ILE A 574 35.48 -6.95 -17.29
CA ILE A 574 35.50 -7.94 -16.21
C ILE A 574 35.15 -9.33 -16.80
N VAL A 575 34.08 -9.41 -17.58
CA VAL A 575 33.66 -10.66 -18.26
C VAL A 575 34.71 -11.14 -19.25
N ALA A 576 35.27 -10.26 -20.08
CA ALA A 576 36.29 -10.65 -21.06
C ALA A 576 37.59 -11.13 -20.40
N ALA A 577 37.99 -10.52 -19.27
CA ALA A 577 39.15 -10.96 -18.50
C ALA A 577 38.90 -12.34 -17.86
N ALA A 578 37.74 -12.54 -17.25
CA ALA A 578 37.40 -13.80 -16.59
C ALA A 578 37.23 -14.97 -17.59
N LYS A 579 36.81 -14.70 -18.83
CA LYS A 579 36.76 -15.70 -19.92
C LYS A 579 38.12 -16.08 -20.49
N LYS A 580 39.16 -15.24 -20.33
CA LYS A 580 40.52 -15.52 -20.87
C LYS A 580 41.34 -16.47 -19.99
N GLY A 581 41.06 -16.56 -18.69
CA GLY A 581 41.48 -17.67 -17.84
C GLY A 581 42.91 -17.70 -17.28
N ASP A 582 43.86 -16.89 -17.76
CA ASP A 582 45.29 -17.08 -17.41
C ASP A 582 45.79 -16.40 -16.11
N SER A 583 45.11 -15.35 -15.62
CA SER A 583 45.51 -14.61 -14.39
C SER A 583 44.36 -13.92 -13.65
N PHE A 584 43.13 -14.10 -14.13
CA PHE A 584 41.92 -13.45 -13.61
C PHE A 584 40.76 -14.44 -13.63
N ALA A 585 40.31 -14.87 -12.45
CA ALA A 585 39.28 -15.88 -12.30
C ALA A 585 37.88 -15.25 -12.11
N TRP A 586 36.82 -16.01 -12.33
CA TRP A 586 35.46 -15.57 -11.97
C TRP A 586 35.30 -15.41 -10.45
N ILE A 587 35.86 -16.37 -9.72
CA ILE A 587 35.78 -16.55 -8.27
C ILE A 587 37.07 -17.26 -7.83
N ASN A 588 37.48 -17.08 -6.58
CA ASN A 588 38.58 -17.86 -6.01
C ASN A 588 38.10 -19.27 -5.66
N GLU A 589 38.65 -20.29 -6.34
CA GLU A 589 38.28 -21.70 -6.18
C GLU A 589 38.51 -22.21 -4.75
N ASP A 590 39.70 -21.99 -4.18
CA ASP A 590 40.03 -22.33 -2.79
C ASP A 590 39.14 -21.60 -1.78
N GLY A 591 38.59 -20.44 -2.19
CA GLY A 591 37.68 -19.64 -1.39
C GLY A 591 36.29 -20.26 -1.25
N ILE A 592 35.85 -21.09 -2.20
CA ILE A 592 34.53 -21.74 -2.18
C ILE A 592 34.47 -22.75 -1.03
N GLU A 593 35.46 -23.64 -0.91
CA GLU A 593 35.50 -24.64 0.17
C GLU A 593 35.61 -23.97 1.55
N ARG A 594 36.39 -22.89 1.66
CA ARG A 594 36.54 -22.14 2.92
C ARG A 594 35.25 -21.46 3.32
N ALA A 595 34.57 -20.82 2.37
CA ALA A 595 33.27 -20.19 2.61
C ALA A 595 32.21 -21.22 3.01
N ALA A 596 32.19 -22.41 2.37
CA ALA A 596 31.27 -23.48 2.74
C ALA A 596 31.48 -23.99 4.18
N ARG A 597 32.73 -24.01 4.67
CA ARG A 597 33.05 -24.40 6.06
C ARG A 597 32.79 -23.30 7.09
N GLN A 598 32.99 -22.04 6.73
CA GLN A 598 32.87 -20.89 7.64
C GLN A 598 31.44 -20.35 7.73
N GLY A 599 30.59 -20.59 6.72
CA GLY A 599 29.26 -20.00 6.62
C GLY A 599 29.31 -18.50 6.31
N PRO A 600 28.16 -17.80 6.30
CA PRO A 600 28.12 -16.36 6.10
C PRO A 600 28.87 -15.62 7.23
N PRO A 601 29.56 -14.49 6.92
CA PRO A 601 30.35 -13.77 7.91
C PRO A 601 29.47 -13.22 9.04
N ASN A 602 29.97 -13.27 10.28
CA ASN A 602 29.27 -12.64 11.40
C ASN A 602 29.50 -11.12 11.37
N ILE A 603 28.60 -10.39 10.72
CA ILE A 603 28.75 -8.95 10.47
C ILE A 603 28.76 -8.13 11.77
N THR A 604 28.26 -8.68 12.89
CA THR A 604 28.38 -8.01 14.21
C THR A 604 29.83 -7.79 14.65
N SER A 605 30.80 -8.60 14.21
CA SER A 605 32.21 -8.37 14.54
C SER A 605 32.79 -7.16 13.81
N TYR A 606 32.36 -6.89 12.59
CA TYR A 606 32.77 -5.69 11.82
C TYR A 606 32.13 -4.42 12.38
N LEU A 607 30.91 -4.52 12.89
CA LEU A 607 30.22 -3.42 13.59
C LEU A 607 30.87 -3.09 14.96
N SER A 608 31.57 -4.05 15.59
CA SER A 608 32.04 -3.95 16.98
C SER A 608 33.30 -3.10 17.21
N ASN A 609 34.07 -2.75 16.15
CA ASN A 609 35.33 -2.02 16.32
C ASN A 609 35.16 -0.53 16.65
N GLU A 610 34.00 0.07 16.39
CA GLU A 610 33.66 1.42 16.87
C GLU A 610 32.74 1.42 18.10
N SER A 611 32.04 0.30 18.39
CA SER A 611 31.06 0.20 19.47
C SER A 611 31.64 0.09 20.89
N ARG A 612 32.97 0.05 21.05
CA ARG A 612 33.61 -0.02 22.39
C ARG A 612 33.61 1.30 23.18
N ARG A 613 33.05 2.39 22.65
CA ARG A 613 32.93 3.65 23.42
C ARG A 613 31.55 3.97 23.99
N ASN A 614 30.47 3.34 23.53
CA ASN A 614 29.12 3.64 24.02
C ASN A 614 28.31 2.36 24.29
N SER A 615 28.72 1.57 25.27
CA SER A 615 27.93 0.42 25.76
C SER A 615 27.40 0.73 27.15
N VAL A 616 26.11 1.09 27.23
CA VAL A 616 25.21 0.76 28.35
C VAL A 616 23.82 0.54 27.76
N THR A 617 23.11 -0.47 28.28
CA THR A 617 21.69 -0.84 28.06
C THR A 617 21.34 -1.58 26.75
N THR A 618 21.48 -2.91 26.79
CA THR A 618 20.74 -3.85 25.92
C THR A 618 19.32 -4.07 26.46
N THR A 619 18.33 -3.46 25.80
CA THR A 619 16.94 -3.92 25.81
C THR A 619 16.59 -4.42 24.42
N ASN A 620 16.02 -5.62 24.30
CA ASN A 620 15.54 -6.20 23.05
C ASN A 620 14.65 -5.19 22.31
N GLU A 621 15.17 -4.62 21.22
CA GLU A 621 14.44 -3.70 20.35
C GLU A 621 13.36 -4.46 19.60
N VAL A 622 12.11 -4.04 19.80
CA VAL A 622 10.97 -4.44 18.98
C VAL A 622 11.20 -3.82 17.59
N ASP A 623 11.26 -4.65 16.56
CA ASP A 623 11.56 -4.25 15.18
C ASP A 623 10.38 -3.46 14.57
N PHE A 624 10.33 -2.15 14.84
CA PHE A 624 9.33 -1.21 14.32
C PHE A 624 9.67 -0.67 12.89
N THR A 625 10.57 -1.32 12.15
CA THR A 625 11.23 -0.68 10.99
C THR A 625 10.55 -0.88 9.63
N THR A 626 9.55 -1.77 9.51
CA THR A 626 8.82 -2.02 8.25
C THR A 626 7.71 -0.97 8.00
N ARG A 627 7.02 -1.02 6.86
CA ARG A 627 6.05 0.01 6.42
C ARG A 627 5.04 0.38 7.52
N LEU A 628 4.70 1.68 7.63
CA LEU A 628 3.47 2.11 8.31
C LEU A 628 2.27 1.71 7.44
N ASP A 629 1.91 0.44 7.46
CA ASP A 629 0.71 -0.08 6.81
C ASP A 629 -0.31 -0.58 7.85
N ASN A 630 -1.57 -0.67 7.42
CA ASN A 630 -2.67 -1.09 8.28
C ASN A 630 -2.99 -2.59 8.11
N ASN A 631 -2.02 -3.41 7.75
CA ASN A 631 -2.24 -4.83 7.53
C ASN A 631 -2.23 -5.60 8.86
N TRP A 632 -3.19 -6.52 9.02
CA TRP A 632 -3.28 -7.39 10.18
C TRP A 632 -2.68 -8.76 9.86
N PHE A 633 -1.76 -9.21 10.72
CA PHE A 633 -1.15 -10.55 10.67
C PHE A 633 -1.75 -11.43 11.76
N TYR A 634 -1.98 -12.71 11.47
CA TYR A 634 -2.58 -13.66 12.42
C TYR A 634 -1.71 -14.94 12.47
N ASN A 635 -1.09 -15.18 13.60
CA ASN A 635 -0.25 -16.34 13.89
C ASN A 635 -0.89 -17.21 14.98
N THR A 636 -0.55 -18.47 15.06
CA THR A 636 -1.15 -19.39 16.04
C THR A 636 -0.27 -19.53 17.29
N ASP A 637 -0.84 -19.36 18.49
CA ASP A 637 -0.16 -19.63 19.77
C ASP A 637 -0.45 -21.07 20.22
N SER A 638 0.48 -21.98 19.91
CA SER A 638 0.40 -23.39 20.30
C SER A 638 0.74 -23.62 21.78
N THR A 639 1.45 -22.69 22.42
CA THR A 639 1.98 -22.87 23.77
C THR A 639 0.88 -22.74 24.84
N ILE A 640 -0.03 -21.75 24.72
CA ILE A 640 -1.16 -21.60 25.69
C ILE A 640 -2.13 -22.76 25.54
N SER A 641 -2.45 -23.07 24.28
CA SER A 641 -3.33 -24.18 23.93
C SER A 641 -2.85 -25.48 24.57
N GLY A 642 -1.57 -25.82 24.46
CA GLY A 642 -0.99 -27.02 25.07
C GLY A 642 -0.92 -27.02 26.60
N THR A 643 -1.04 -25.86 27.26
CA THR A 643 -0.91 -25.74 28.73
C THR A 643 -2.25 -25.70 29.45
N ILE A 644 -3.21 -24.91 28.96
CA ILE A 644 -4.48 -24.62 29.65
C ILE A 644 -5.60 -25.54 29.22
N VAL A 645 -5.63 -25.86 27.92
CA VAL A 645 -6.75 -26.60 27.33
C VAL A 645 -6.81 -28.04 27.85
N PRO A 646 -5.68 -28.77 27.98
CA PRO A 646 -5.69 -30.12 28.52
C PRO A 646 -6.28 -30.17 29.93
N GLY A 647 -7.36 -30.92 30.09
CA GLY A 647 -7.99 -31.17 31.39
C GLY A 647 -9.14 -30.24 31.78
N SER A 648 -9.42 -29.18 31.01
CA SER A 648 -10.60 -28.31 31.23
C SER A 648 -11.92 -29.05 30.99
N ARG A 649 -12.99 -28.68 31.72
CA ARG A 649 -14.31 -29.32 31.61
C ARG A 649 -14.93 -29.09 30.23
N GLU A 650 -14.76 -27.89 29.69
CA GLU A 650 -15.25 -27.47 28.38
C GLU A 650 -14.59 -28.27 27.25
N GLN A 651 -13.35 -28.74 27.45
CA GLN A 651 -12.64 -29.58 26.48
C GLN A 651 -13.10 -31.04 26.48
N ARG A 652 -13.64 -31.54 27.60
CA ARG A 652 -14.19 -32.91 27.70
C ARG A 652 -15.62 -33.01 27.17
N LYS A 653 -16.20 -31.88 26.74
CA LYS A 653 -17.54 -31.86 26.18
C LYS A 653 -17.50 -32.52 24.80
N LYS A 654 -18.16 -33.67 24.66
CA LYS A 654 -18.46 -34.23 23.34
C LYS A 654 -19.56 -33.43 22.67
N TYR A 655 -19.40 -33.19 21.38
CA TYR A 655 -20.38 -32.54 20.54
C TYR A 655 -21.04 -33.57 19.63
N GLU A 656 -22.32 -33.39 19.33
CA GLU A 656 -22.99 -34.22 18.33
C GLU A 656 -22.37 -33.95 16.95
N ASP A 657 -22.27 -35.00 16.14
CA ASP A 657 -21.79 -34.87 14.76
C ASP A 657 -22.77 -34.03 13.94
N SER A 658 -22.22 -33.19 13.07
CA SER A 658 -23.02 -32.35 12.19
C SER A 658 -23.74 -33.16 11.11
N HIS A 659 -24.84 -32.63 10.57
CA HIS A 659 -25.56 -33.27 9.49
C HIS A 659 -24.79 -33.08 8.18
N LEU A 660 -24.21 -34.15 7.65
CA LEU A 660 -23.38 -34.12 6.44
C LEU A 660 -24.01 -34.96 5.33
N CYS A 661 -23.88 -34.53 4.07
CA CYS A 661 -24.25 -35.36 2.92
C CYS A 661 -23.26 -36.51 2.73
N GLY A 662 -23.63 -37.54 1.96
CA GLY A 662 -22.78 -38.73 1.76
C GLY A 662 -21.36 -38.41 1.25
N ARG A 663 -21.18 -37.34 0.48
CA ARG A 663 -19.85 -36.84 0.06
C ARG A 663 -19.07 -36.24 1.23
N CYS A 664 -19.69 -35.41 2.05
CA CYS A 664 -19.01 -34.72 3.15
C CYS A 664 -18.70 -35.66 4.33
N GLN A 665 -19.48 -36.74 4.50
CA GLN A 665 -19.23 -37.76 5.53
C GLN A 665 -17.91 -38.52 5.32
N THR A 666 -17.43 -38.66 4.09
CA THR A 666 -16.19 -39.39 3.78
C THR A 666 -14.94 -38.51 3.83
N LEU A 667 -15.08 -37.21 4.04
CA LEU A 667 -13.96 -36.26 4.03
C LEU A 667 -13.17 -36.33 5.34
N LYS A 668 -11.86 -36.53 5.24
CA LYS A 668 -10.92 -36.46 6.37
C LYS A 668 -10.33 -35.06 6.45
N ILE A 669 -11.12 -34.08 6.92
CA ILE A 669 -10.68 -32.67 6.93
C ILE A 669 -9.45 -32.41 7.80
N TRP A 670 -9.23 -33.25 8.79
CA TRP A 670 -8.04 -33.23 9.62
C TRP A 670 -6.80 -33.82 8.94
N SER A 671 -6.86 -34.33 7.70
CA SER A 671 -5.66 -34.77 6.99
C SER A 671 -4.74 -33.58 6.68
N LEU A 672 -3.42 -33.74 6.79
CA LEU A 672 -2.46 -32.70 6.38
C LEU A 672 -2.57 -32.38 4.87
N ASP A 673 -3.00 -33.37 4.10
CA ASP A 673 -3.10 -33.29 2.63
C ASP A 673 -4.54 -32.99 2.18
N PHE A 674 -5.38 -32.50 3.10
CA PHE A 674 -6.80 -32.29 2.81
C PHE A 674 -6.99 -31.27 1.69
N GLU A 675 -7.68 -31.73 0.64
CA GLU A 675 -8.11 -30.94 -0.49
C GLU A 675 -9.54 -31.33 -0.88
N LEU A 676 -10.38 -30.33 -1.11
CA LEU A 676 -11.73 -30.50 -1.63
C LEU A 676 -11.95 -29.55 -2.79
N SER A 677 -12.22 -30.08 -3.97
CA SER A 677 -12.61 -29.28 -5.15
C SER A 677 -14.06 -29.55 -5.50
N ASP A 678 -14.89 -28.50 -5.57
CA ASP A 678 -16.30 -28.61 -5.99
C ASP A 678 -16.84 -27.25 -6.47
N THR A 679 -17.96 -27.25 -7.20
CA THR A 679 -18.57 -26.01 -7.71
C THR A 679 -19.51 -25.38 -6.69
N LEU A 680 -19.64 -24.05 -6.70
CA LEU A 680 -20.57 -23.34 -5.81
C LEU A 680 -22.02 -23.81 -6.01
N ALA A 681 -22.42 -24.16 -7.23
CA ALA A 681 -23.76 -24.67 -7.54
C ALA A 681 -24.02 -26.02 -6.85
N ASN A 682 -23.05 -26.93 -6.86
CA ASN A 682 -23.16 -28.23 -6.19
C ASN A 682 -23.19 -28.08 -4.66
N ILE A 683 -22.32 -27.23 -4.13
CA ILE A 683 -22.25 -26.92 -2.71
C ILE A 683 -23.58 -26.29 -2.26
N SER A 684 -24.06 -25.26 -2.96
CA SER A 684 -25.32 -24.55 -2.65
C SER A 684 -26.56 -25.42 -2.86
N LYS A 685 -26.55 -26.39 -3.77
CA LYS A 685 -27.66 -27.34 -3.93
C LYS A 685 -27.85 -28.23 -2.70
N THR A 686 -26.77 -28.49 -1.97
CA THR A 686 -26.76 -29.38 -0.80
C THR A 686 -26.64 -28.63 0.53
N SER A 687 -26.57 -27.29 0.53
CA SER A 687 -26.44 -26.48 1.73
C SER A 687 -27.63 -26.61 2.69
N ASN A 688 -28.84 -26.87 2.18
CA ASN A 688 -30.03 -27.06 3.01
C ASN A 688 -30.04 -28.38 3.80
N SER A 689 -29.20 -29.36 3.43
CA SER A 689 -29.17 -30.70 4.03
C SER A 689 -27.78 -31.16 4.48
N CYS A 690 -26.75 -30.31 4.34
CA CYS A 690 -25.38 -30.57 4.73
C CYS A 690 -24.74 -29.32 5.35
N ASP A 691 -24.39 -29.40 6.63
CA ASP A 691 -23.79 -28.30 7.40
C ASP A 691 -22.44 -27.87 6.84
N LEU A 692 -21.61 -28.80 6.36
CA LEU A 692 -20.34 -28.46 5.72
C LEU A 692 -20.58 -27.73 4.39
N CYS A 693 -21.51 -28.18 3.55
CA CYS A 693 -21.83 -27.48 2.31
C CYS A 693 -22.43 -26.10 2.58
N ARG A 694 -23.23 -25.96 3.63
CA ARG A 694 -23.73 -24.65 4.08
C ARG A 694 -22.59 -23.72 4.46
N PHE A 695 -21.67 -24.16 5.32
CA PHE A 695 -20.48 -23.37 5.67
C PHE A 695 -19.68 -22.98 4.44
N LEU A 696 -19.33 -23.94 3.58
CA LEU A 696 -18.55 -23.65 2.38
C LEU A 696 -19.28 -22.67 1.44
N SER A 697 -20.61 -22.75 1.32
CA SER A 697 -21.44 -21.81 0.55
C SER A 697 -21.45 -20.40 1.18
N GLU A 698 -21.70 -20.30 2.48
CA GLU A 698 -21.70 -19.03 3.25
C GLU A 698 -20.35 -18.31 3.14
N ALA A 699 -19.24 -19.06 3.21
CA ALA A 699 -17.93 -18.48 2.98
C ALA A 699 -17.82 -17.85 1.58
N MET A 700 -18.54 -18.35 0.58
CA MET A 700 -18.47 -17.79 -0.78
C MET A 700 -19.46 -16.65 -1.05
N GLU A 701 -20.49 -16.42 -0.22
CA GLU A 701 -21.56 -15.43 -0.47
C GLU A 701 -21.07 -14.00 -0.72
N ASN A 702 -19.96 -13.61 -0.09
CA ASN A 702 -19.35 -12.28 -0.24
C ASN A 702 -18.13 -12.26 -1.18
N ARG A 703 -17.89 -13.35 -1.90
CA ARG A 703 -16.78 -13.51 -2.86
C ARG A 703 -17.38 -13.61 -4.26
N ALA A 704 -16.81 -12.89 -5.23
CA ALA A 704 -17.28 -12.90 -6.62
C ALA A 704 -16.91 -14.22 -7.33
N VAL A 705 -17.52 -15.32 -6.92
CA VAL A 705 -17.30 -16.68 -7.45
C VAL A 705 -18.49 -17.10 -8.30
N ARG A 706 -18.25 -17.65 -9.49
CA ARG A 706 -19.36 -18.08 -10.36
C ARG A 706 -19.97 -19.41 -9.86
N PRO A 707 -21.29 -19.63 -10.02
CA PRO A 707 -21.94 -20.87 -9.56
C PRO A 707 -21.28 -22.15 -10.10
N ASP A 708 -20.81 -22.14 -11.33
CA ASP A 708 -20.18 -23.27 -12.03
C ASP A 708 -18.65 -23.35 -11.84
N GLU A 709 -18.03 -22.33 -11.26
CA GLU A 709 -16.59 -22.29 -11.00
C GLU A 709 -16.20 -23.36 -9.97
N THR A 710 -15.20 -24.18 -10.29
CA THR A 710 -14.67 -25.18 -9.36
C THR A 710 -13.80 -24.48 -8.33
N ILE A 711 -14.24 -24.54 -7.07
CA ILE A 711 -13.59 -23.96 -5.91
C ILE A 711 -12.77 -25.04 -5.23
N LYS A 712 -11.48 -24.77 -5.03
CA LYS A 712 -10.56 -25.62 -4.29
C LYS A 712 -10.41 -25.11 -2.85
N PHE A 713 -10.76 -25.95 -1.90
CA PHE A 713 -10.55 -25.75 -0.46
C PHE A 713 -9.36 -26.61 -0.02
N VAL A 714 -8.38 -25.99 0.64
CA VAL A 714 -7.16 -26.66 1.08
C VAL A 714 -6.95 -26.38 2.56
N ARG A 715 -6.46 -27.37 3.30
CA ARG A 715 -6.05 -27.17 4.68
C ARG A 715 -4.60 -26.66 4.75
N VAL A 716 -4.38 -25.61 5.54
CA VAL A 716 -3.05 -25.09 5.88
C VAL A 716 -2.94 -24.98 7.39
N GLY A 717 -2.22 -25.90 8.02
CA GLY A 717 -2.10 -25.98 9.48
C GLY A 717 -3.46 -26.16 10.17
N SER A 718 -3.81 -25.25 11.06
CA SER A 718 -5.12 -25.22 11.75
C SER A 718 -6.14 -24.29 11.07
N SER A 719 -6.01 -24.09 9.75
CA SER A 719 -6.89 -23.22 8.97
C SER A 719 -7.35 -23.92 7.70
N LEU A 720 -8.58 -23.64 7.27
CA LEU A 720 -9.07 -23.95 5.93
C LEU A 720 -8.94 -22.70 5.06
N THR A 721 -8.39 -22.85 3.86
CA THR A 721 -8.11 -21.76 2.91
C THR A 721 -8.63 -22.09 1.51
N LEU A 722 -8.60 -21.11 0.61
CA LEU A 722 -8.99 -21.25 -0.79
C LEU A 722 -7.73 -21.37 -1.68
N GLY A 723 -7.63 -22.46 -2.44
CA GLY A 723 -6.58 -22.72 -3.42
C GLY A 723 -5.17 -22.96 -2.83
N ASP A 724 -4.18 -22.83 -3.70
CA ASP A 724 -2.76 -23.19 -3.54
C ASP A 724 -1.85 -22.01 -3.15
N ARG A 725 -2.45 -20.87 -2.74
CA ARG A 725 -1.72 -19.66 -2.32
C ARG A 725 -2.02 -19.32 -0.86
N HIS A 726 -0.97 -18.97 -0.10
CA HIS A 726 -1.07 -18.41 1.26
C HIS A 726 -1.97 -17.15 1.30
N ARG A 727 -3.28 -17.33 1.48
CA ARG A 727 -4.30 -16.28 1.69
C ARG A 727 -5.19 -16.61 2.88
N SER A 728 -5.80 -15.54 3.41
CA SER A 728 -6.61 -15.48 4.63
C SER A 728 -7.49 -16.71 4.88
N ALA A 729 -7.41 -17.26 6.10
CA ALA A 729 -8.25 -18.37 6.54
C ALA A 729 -9.74 -18.07 6.32
N ILE A 730 -10.47 -19.00 5.71
CA ILE A 730 -11.93 -18.94 5.61
C ILE A 730 -12.59 -19.51 6.87
N TYR A 731 -11.98 -20.54 7.44
CA TYR A 731 -12.40 -21.18 8.68
C TYR A 731 -11.19 -21.61 9.51
N SER A 732 -11.36 -21.70 10.83
CA SER A 732 -10.36 -22.24 11.75
C SER A 732 -10.69 -23.69 12.10
N LEU A 733 -9.67 -24.53 12.21
CA LEU A 733 -9.76 -25.92 12.63
C LEU A 733 -9.27 -26.06 14.07
N CYS A 734 -10.03 -26.78 14.88
CA CYS A 734 -9.57 -27.16 16.21
C CYS A 734 -10.08 -28.55 16.59
N THR A 735 -9.45 -29.15 17.60
CA THR A 735 -9.84 -30.45 18.13
C THR A 735 -10.13 -30.41 19.63
N THR A 736 -11.03 -31.28 20.07
CA THR A 736 -11.35 -31.52 21.48
C THR A 736 -10.70 -32.81 22.00
N SER A 737 -10.34 -32.85 23.28
CA SER A 737 -9.68 -34.02 23.87
C SER A 737 -10.74 -34.99 24.40
N THR A 738 -10.66 -36.25 24.00
CA THR A 738 -11.71 -37.25 24.28
C THR A 738 -11.63 -37.91 25.65
N ASP A 739 -10.51 -37.81 26.38
CA ASP A 739 -10.48 -38.17 27.80
C ASP A 739 -9.20 -37.65 28.47
N GLY A 740 -9.33 -37.16 29.71
CA GLY A 740 -8.23 -36.55 30.48
C GLY A 740 -7.09 -37.49 30.90
N ARG A 741 -6.90 -38.63 30.23
CA ARG A 741 -5.85 -39.63 30.48
C ARG A 741 -5.14 -40.00 29.18
N ARG A 742 -4.17 -39.19 28.73
CA ARG A 742 -3.24 -39.39 27.57
C ARG A 742 -3.95 -39.64 26.21
N PRO A 743 -3.46 -39.09 25.08
CA PRO A 743 -4.16 -39.22 23.81
C PRO A 743 -3.84 -40.58 23.16
N GLU A 744 -4.72 -41.59 23.23
CA GLU A 744 -4.54 -42.86 22.50
C GLU A 744 -4.93 -42.80 21.02
N SER A 745 -5.59 -41.73 20.56
CA SER A 745 -5.88 -41.53 19.13
C SER A 745 -4.60 -41.20 18.34
N GLU A 746 -4.24 -42.10 17.43
CA GLU A 746 -3.18 -41.89 16.43
C GLU A 746 -3.53 -40.74 15.47
N THR A 747 -4.82 -40.55 15.19
CA THR A 747 -5.33 -39.48 14.33
C THR A 747 -5.05 -38.09 14.91
N LEU A 748 -5.18 -37.88 16.22
CA LEU A 748 -4.86 -36.59 16.85
C LEU A 748 -3.37 -36.27 16.80
N ARG A 749 -2.50 -37.28 16.91
CA ARG A 749 -1.04 -37.08 16.96
C ARG A 749 -0.42 -36.82 15.58
N SER A 750 -1.00 -37.41 14.54
CA SER A 750 -0.46 -37.38 13.18
C SER A 750 -0.81 -36.13 12.37
N ASN A 751 -1.80 -35.34 12.82
CA ASN A 751 -2.44 -34.35 11.96
C ASN A 751 -2.22 -32.88 12.33
N ASP A 752 -1.48 -32.56 13.40
CA ASP A 752 -1.10 -31.18 13.80
C ASP A 752 -2.28 -30.16 13.82
N VAL A 753 -3.47 -30.60 14.28
CA VAL A 753 -4.62 -29.72 14.56
C VAL A 753 -4.55 -29.29 16.02
N LYS A 754 -4.67 -27.98 16.25
CA LYS A 754 -4.55 -27.40 17.59
C LYS A 754 -5.75 -27.72 18.49
N LEU A 755 -5.48 -27.89 19.79
CA LEU A 755 -6.52 -27.97 20.83
C LEU A 755 -7.20 -26.60 20.99
N GLY A 756 -8.53 -26.57 20.92
CA GLY A 756 -9.29 -25.34 21.08
C GLY A 756 -10.74 -25.60 21.47
N PHE A 757 -11.48 -24.52 21.70
CA PHE A 757 -12.86 -24.58 22.16
C PHE A 757 -13.84 -24.27 21.03
N PRO A 758 -14.47 -25.26 20.38
CA PRO A 758 -15.43 -24.99 19.28
C PRO A 758 -16.56 -24.07 19.74
N SER A 759 -17.09 -24.30 20.95
CA SER A 759 -17.93 -23.34 21.66
C SER A 759 -17.06 -22.46 22.56
N LEU A 760 -17.12 -21.14 22.38
CA LEU A 760 -16.33 -20.18 23.19
C LEU A 760 -16.68 -20.28 24.68
N LEU A 761 -15.71 -19.92 25.53
CA LEU A 761 -15.91 -19.99 26.96
C LEU A 761 -16.88 -18.91 27.43
N LYS A 762 -17.65 -19.23 28.48
CA LYS A 762 -18.45 -18.21 29.15
C LYS A 762 -17.50 -17.18 29.78
N PRO A 763 -17.69 -15.87 29.53
CA PRO A 763 -16.86 -14.83 30.14
C PRO A 763 -16.86 -14.95 31.67
N GLY A 764 -15.67 -14.93 32.27
CA GLY A 764 -15.51 -15.06 33.71
C GLY A 764 -15.72 -16.48 34.28
N SER A 765 -15.88 -17.51 33.43
CA SER A 765 -15.81 -18.93 33.85
C SER A 765 -14.40 -19.31 34.35
N GLU A 766 -14.27 -20.43 35.05
CA GLU A 766 -12.99 -20.87 35.62
C GLU A 766 -11.90 -21.03 34.55
N THR A 767 -12.19 -21.73 33.46
CA THR A 767 -11.26 -21.91 32.34
C THR A 767 -10.92 -20.59 31.66
N HIS A 768 -11.90 -19.68 31.49
CA HIS A 768 -11.65 -18.36 30.94
C HIS A 768 -10.68 -17.55 31.82
N ILE A 769 -10.86 -17.57 33.14
CA ILE A 769 -9.95 -16.90 34.07
C ILE A 769 -8.54 -17.49 34.00
N LYS A 770 -8.39 -18.81 33.85
CA LYS A 770 -7.07 -19.44 33.66
C LYS A 770 -6.34 -18.90 32.42
N ILE A 771 -7.05 -18.67 31.31
CA ILE A 771 -6.49 -18.03 30.11
C ILE A 771 -6.00 -16.62 30.42
N LEU A 772 -6.84 -15.79 31.06
CA LEU A 772 -6.46 -14.42 31.43
C LEU A 772 -5.23 -14.42 32.36
N SER A 773 -5.21 -15.30 33.36
CA SER A 773 -4.08 -15.45 34.28
C SER A 773 -2.80 -15.87 33.58
N GLU A 774 -2.85 -16.75 32.58
CA GLU A 774 -1.67 -17.14 31.82
C GLU A 774 -1.16 -16.01 30.93
N TRP A 775 -2.04 -15.23 30.29
CA TRP A 775 -1.63 -14.03 29.56
C TRP A 775 -0.91 -13.04 30.46
N ILE A 776 -1.46 -12.77 31.65
CA ILE A 776 -0.84 -11.92 32.66
C ILE A 776 0.52 -12.51 33.09
N ARG A 777 0.58 -13.79 33.44
CA ARG A 777 1.79 -14.48 33.88
C ARG A 777 2.90 -14.42 32.82
N ARG A 778 2.58 -14.67 31.55
CA ARG A 778 3.55 -14.55 30.44
C ARG A 778 4.07 -13.13 30.31
N CYS A 779 3.15 -12.16 30.39
CA CYS A 779 3.49 -10.75 30.33
C CYS A 779 4.38 -10.33 31.52
N ASP A 780 4.13 -10.84 32.73
CA ASP A 780 4.95 -10.60 33.93
C ASP A 780 6.36 -11.16 33.83
N ASN A 781 6.53 -12.32 33.18
CA ASN A 781 7.85 -12.93 33.01
C ASN A 781 8.68 -12.27 31.91
N ASN A 782 8.03 -11.72 30.89
CA ASN A 782 8.70 -11.18 29.71
C ASN A 782 8.86 -9.66 29.73
N HIS A 783 8.04 -8.95 30.52
CA HIS A 783 8.07 -7.50 30.62
C HIS A 783 8.38 -7.04 32.03
N PRO A 784 9.12 -5.93 32.19
CA PRO A 784 9.19 -5.27 33.47
C PRO A 784 7.77 -4.95 33.93
N LEU A 785 7.40 -5.47 35.11
CA LEU A 785 6.24 -4.98 35.86
C LEU A 785 6.31 -3.45 35.92
N PRO A 786 5.18 -2.73 35.99
CA PRO A 786 5.19 -1.29 36.19
C PRO A 786 6.12 -0.93 37.34
N ALA A 787 7.33 -0.47 37.01
CA ALA A 787 8.38 -0.25 37.98
C ALA A 787 7.96 0.97 38.80
N ALA A 788 7.50 0.72 40.04
CA ALA A 788 7.59 1.59 41.19
C ALA A 788 7.67 3.11 40.89
N SER A 789 6.72 3.68 40.15
CA SER A 789 6.55 5.14 40.11
C SER A 789 6.19 5.68 41.50
N GLY A 790 5.80 4.79 42.43
CA GLY A 790 5.24 5.13 43.72
C GLY A 790 3.88 5.81 43.59
N PHE A 791 3.36 5.97 42.37
CA PHE A 791 2.07 6.60 42.13
C PHE A 791 0.95 5.63 42.52
N ILE A 792 0.10 6.09 43.42
CA ILE A 792 -1.15 5.45 43.79
C ILE A 792 -2.22 6.51 43.59
N PRO A 793 -3.31 6.23 42.86
CA PRO A 793 -4.42 7.17 42.73
C PRO A 793 -4.90 7.66 44.09
N THR A 794 -5.35 8.91 44.17
CA THR A 794 -5.87 9.52 45.40
C THR A 794 -6.90 8.62 46.09
N ARG A 795 -7.71 7.93 45.29
CA ARG A 795 -8.77 7.02 45.72
C ARG A 795 -8.79 5.74 44.89
N LEU A 796 -8.98 4.61 45.56
CA LEU A 796 -9.14 3.28 44.96
C LEU A 796 -10.34 2.57 45.61
N LEU A 797 -10.99 1.68 44.87
CA LEU A 797 -11.98 0.75 45.43
C LEU A 797 -11.23 -0.47 45.95
N ALA A 798 -11.25 -0.68 47.25
CA ALA A 798 -10.86 -1.95 47.85
C ALA A 798 -11.98 -2.96 47.63
N VAL A 799 -11.75 -3.91 46.72
CA VAL A 799 -12.72 -4.93 46.35
C VAL A 799 -12.58 -6.21 47.17
N GLY A 800 -11.43 -6.41 47.81
CA GLY A 800 -11.15 -7.61 48.61
C GLY A 800 -10.83 -8.84 47.77
N ASP A 801 -11.13 -10.01 48.32
CA ASP A 801 -10.92 -11.32 47.67
C ASP A 801 -12.22 -11.90 47.10
N GLN A 802 -12.19 -13.14 46.61
CA GLN A 802 -13.37 -13.80 46.04
C GLN A 802 -14.51 -14.06 47.05
N ASN A 803 -14.24 -14.01 48.35
CA ASN A 803 -15.25 -14.19 49.40
C ASN A 803 -15.86 -12.87 49.87
N SER A 804 -15.29 -11.74 49.44
CA SER A 804 -15.76 -10.41 49.79
C SER A 804 -17.08 -10.10 49.09
N LYS A 805 -18.01 -9.46 49.79
CA LYS A 805 -19.35 -9.09 49.29
C LYS A 805 -19.61 -7.58 49.25
N ARG A 806 -18.60 -6.81 49.65
CA ARG A 806 -18.67 -5.35 49.77
C ARG A 806 -17.45 -4.75 49.10
N VAL A 807 -17.64 -3.55 48.56
CA VAL A 807 -16.55 -2.71 48.09
C VAL A 807 -16.51 -1.44 48.91
N ARG A 808 -15.31 -0.90 49.13
CA ARG A 808 -15.15 0.37 49.85
C ARG A 808 -14.16 1.29 49.16
N LEU A 809 -14.43 2.58 49.19
CA LEU A 809 -13.50 3.59 48.69
C LEU A 809 -12.43 3.86 49.76
N VAL A 810 -11.17 3.62 49.41
CA VAL A 810 -10.00 3.88 50.26
C VAL A 810 -9.22 5.06 49.69
N CYS A 811 -8.82 5.97 50.56
CA CYS A 811 -8.14 7.22 50.20
C CYS A 811 -6.69 7.21 50.71
N ASN A 812 -5.77 7.81 49.95
CA ASN A 812 -4.39 8.09 50.38
C ASN A 812 -3.64 6.85 50.90
N LEU A 813 -3.75 5.72 50.19
CA LEU A 813 -2.98 4.52 50.50
C LEU A 813 -1.48 4.85 50.44
N ARG A 814 -0.74 4.50 51.50
CA ARG A 814 0.71 4.73 51.62
C ARG A 814 1.53 3.43 51.55
N GLU A 815 0.86 2.31 51.31
CA GLU A 815 1.52 1.00 51.21
C GLU A 815 2.41 0.98 49.96
N LYS A 816 3.65 0.49 50.12
CA LYS A 816 4.48 0.15 48.97
C LYS A 816 3.88 -1.11 48.31
N ASP A 817 3.98 -1.21 46.99
CA ASP A 817 3.58 -2.38 46.19
C ASP A 817 2.06 -2.64 46.09
N VAL A 818 1.25 -1.58 45.96
CA VAL A 818 -0.19 -1.70 45.68
C VAL A 818 -0.44 -1.92 44.19
N TYR A 819 -0.87 -3.13 43.81
CA TYR A 819 -1.43 -3.38 42.47
C TYR A 819 -2.92 -3.06 42.43
N TYR A 820 -3.32 -2.28 41.43
CA TYR A 820 -4.73 -2.02 41.12
C TYR A 820 -5.03 -2.24 39.64
N VAL A 821 -6.29 -2.52 39.36
CA VAL A 821 -6.85 -2.60 38.01
C VAL A 821 -7.57 -1.29 37.69
N ALA A 822 -7.51 -0.80 36.45
CA ALA A 822 -8.35 0.31 36.00
C ALA A 822 -9.52 -0.21 35.13
N LEU A 823 -10.66 0.47 35.14
CA LEU A 823 -11.81 0.15 34.29
C LEU A 823 -12.04 1.24 33.23
N SER A 824 -11.86 0.89 31.96
CA SER A 824 -12.31 1.69 30.82
C SER A 824 -13.73 1.26 30.43
N HIS A 825 -14.69 2.20 30.47
CA HIS A 825 -16.10 1.89 30.22
C HIS A 825 -16.91 3.08 29.68
N ARG A 826 -18.12 2.81 29.18
CA ARG A 826 -19.08 3.85 28.76
C ARG A 826 -20.03 4.18 29.91
N TRP A 827 -20.23 5.47 30.14
CA TRP A 827 -21.17 5.94 31.14
C TRP A 827 -22.63 5.70 30.70
N GLY A 828 -22.95 5.88 29.41
CA GLY A 828 -24.30 5.84 28.84
C GLY A 828 -24.88 7.24 28.62
N SER A 829 -25.96 7.37 27.83
CA SER A 829 -26.59 8.67 27.56
C SER A 829 -27.37 9.20 28.77
N PRO A 830 -27.26 10.50 29.12
CA PRO A 830 -28.03 11.11 30.21
C PRO A 830 -29.56 11.02 30.00
N ASN A 831 -29.98 10.99 28.74
CA ASN A 831 -31.40 11.06 28.32
C ASN A 831 -32.08 9.70 28.17
N ARG A 832 -31.39 8.57 28.43
CA ARG A 832 -32.05 7.26 28.51
C ARG A 832 -32.57 7.07 29.94
N GLU A 833 -33.84 6.68 30.05
CA GLU A 833 -34.47 6.34 31.33
C GLU A 833 -33.56 5.39 32.12
N GLN A 834 -33.07 5.86 33.27
CA GLN A 834 -32.30 5.02 34.17
C GLN A 834 -33.23 3.93 34.72
N PRO A 835 -32.76 2.68 34.88
CA PRO A 835 -33.56 1.64 35.53
C PRO A 835 -34.10 2.15 36.87
N VAL A 836 -35.37 1.84 37.17
CA VAL A 836 -36.12 2.35 38.33
C VAL A 836 -35.44 2.02 39.67
N GLU A 837 -34.60 0.99 39.72
CA GLU A 837 -33.71 0.70 40.85
C GLU A 837 -32.36 1.42 40.70
N VAL A 838 -32.16 2.48 41.49
CA VAL A 838 -30.93 3.27 41.49
C VAL A 838 -29.78 2.48 42.11
N LYS A 839 -29.02 1.77 41.27
CA LYS A 839 -27.71 1.19 41.62
C LYS A 839 -26.68 2.32 41.73
N PHE A 840 -25.89 2.39 42.80
CA PHE A 840 -24.88 3.41 43.14
C PHE A 840 -23.92 3.69 41.97
N PRO A 841 -24.23 4.65 41.08
CA PRO A 841 -23.62 4.71 39.76
C PRO A 841 -22.44 5.69 39.72
N THR A 842 -22.36 6.58 40.69
CA THR A 842 -21.36 7.63 40.80
C THR A 842 -21.13 7.97 42.28
N THR A 843 -19.95 8.47 42.59
CA THR A 843 -19.63 9.06 43.89
C THR A 843 -19.74 10.59 43.79
N ASN A 844 -20.48 11.22 44.69
CA ASN A 844 -20.56 12.68 44.82
C ASN A 844 -20.35 13.09 46.29
N LYS A 845 -20.36 14.39 46.59
CA LYS A 845 -20.11 14.88 47.96
C LYS A 845 -21.06 14.32 49.02
N GLU A 846 -22.31 14.01 48.67
CA GLU A 846 -23.29 13.45 49.62
C GLU A 846 -23.15 11.92 49.76
N SER A 847 -22.72 11.24 48.70
CA SER A 847 -22.62 9.78 48.64
C SER A 847 -21.25 9.22 48.99
N VAL A 848 -20.20 10.05 49.02
CA VAL A 848 -18.81 9.63 49.28
C VAL A 848 -18.65 8.90 50.61
N HIS A 849 -19.31 9.35 51.68
CA HIS A 849 -19.25 8.69 52.98
C HIS A 849 -19.86 7.28 52.94
N LYS A 850 -20.88 7.04 52.11
CA LYS A 850 -21.52 5.71 51.97
C LYS A 850 -20.53 4.70 51.39
N ILE A 851 -19.84 5.05 50.31
CA ILE A 851 -18.87 4.16 49.68
C ILE A 851 -17.57 4.02 50.48
N ILE A 852 -17.15 5.03 51.26
CA ILE A 852 -16.03 4.91 52.21
C ILE A 852 -16.34 3.87 53.30
N ASN A 853 -17.56 3.90 53.85
CA ASN A 853 -18.02 2.94 54.86
C ASN A 853 -18.30 1.54 54.27
N GLY A 854 -18.27 1.42 52.95
CA GLY A 854 -18.48 0.22 52.18
C GLY A 854 -19.93 0.02 51.77
N ILE A 855 -20.15 -0.34 50.50
CA ILE A 855 -21.45 -0.68 49.90
C ILE A 855 -21.46 -2.14 49.49
N ASP A 856 -22.65 -2.74 49.43
CA ASP A 856 -22.80 -4.13 49.00
C ASP A 856 -22.61 -4.22 47.47
N ASP A 857 -22.05 -5.34 47.00
CA ASP A 857 -21.80 -5.56 45.57
C ASP A 857 -23.07 -5.43 44.73
N THR A 858 -24.24 -5.76 45.31
CA THR A 858 -25.56 -5.66 44.68
C THR A 858 -25.98 -4.21 44.38
N ASP A 859 -25.40 -3.26 45.10
CA ASP A 859 -25.67 -1.84 44.90
C ASP A 859 -24.89 -1.28 43.71
N LEU A 860 -23.92 -2.01 43.15
CA LEU A 860 -23.15 -1.56 42.00
C LEU A 860 -23.89 -1.80 40.67
N PRO A 861 -23.78 -0.86 39.71
CA PRO A 861 -24.13 -1.12 38.32
C PRO A 861 -23.44 -2.38 37.77
N GLN A 862 -24.11 -3.10 36.86
CA GLN A 862 -23.65 -4.41 36.41
C GLN A 862 -22.23 -4.39 35.81
N THR A 863 -21.86 -3.35 35.06
CA THR A 863 -20.51 -3.21 34.49
C THR A 863 -19.45 -3.05 35.58
N PHE A 864 -19.78 -2.38 36.69
CA PHE A 864 -18.85 -2.21 37.82
C PHE A 864 -18.74 -3.51 38.62
N LEU A 865 -19.87 -4.19 38.84
CA LEU A 865 -19.91 -5.49 39.47
C LEU A 865 -19.08 -6.52 38.69
N ASP A 866 -19.24 -6.56 37.36
CA ASP A 866 -18.46 -7.42 36.48
C ASP A 866 -16.95 -7.14 36.59
N ALA A 867 -16.56 -5.87 36.66
CA ALA A 867 -15.16 -5.47 36.89
C ALA A 867 -14.65 -5.96 38.25
N VAL A 868 -15.43 -5.76 39.32
CA VAL A 868 -15.12 -6.27 40.67
C VAL A 868 -14.92 -7.77 40.67
N ILE A 869 -15.80 -8.52 39.99
CA ILE A 869 -15.72 -9.99 39.88
C ILE A 869 -14.43 -10.41 39.19
N ILE A 870 -14.09 -9.81 38.04
CA ILE A 870 -12.86 -10.16 37.31
C ILE A 870 -11.62 -9.79 38.12
N THR A 871 -11.58 -8.60 38.72
CA THR A 871 -10.48 -8.14 39.57
C THR A 871 -10.21 -9.12 40.73
N ARG A 872 -11.26 -9.55 41.45
CA ARG A 872 -11.16 -10.56 42.52
C ARG A 872 -10.69 -11.92 42.01
N LYS A 873 -11.23 -12.39 40.87
CA LYS A 873 -10.88 -13.69 40.30
C LYS A 873 -9.43 -13.75 39.80
N LEU A 874 -8.87 -12.62 39.37
CA LEU A 874 -7.46 -12.49 38.98
C LEU A 874 -6.53 -12.18 40.15
N GLY A 875 -7.04 -12.11 41.38
CA GLY A 875 -6.24 -11.98 42.60
C GLY A 875 -5.79 -10.55 42.94
N VAL A 876 -6.34 -9.53 42.27
CA VAL A 876 -6.03 -8.12 42.56
C VAL A 876 -7.06 -7.56 43.55
N LYS A 877 -6.63 -6.77 44.53
CA LYS A 877 -7.50 -6.30 45.64
C LYS A 877 -8.06 -4.90 45.45
N TYR A 878 -7.57 -4.17 44.46
CA TYR A 878 -7.90 -2.76 44.23
C TYR A 878 -8.34 -2.53 42.79
N LEU A 879 -9.37 -1.69 42.62
CA LEU A 879 -9.95 -1.31 41.34
C LEU A 879 -10.13 0.21 41.29
N TRP A 880 -9.86 0.82 40.14
CA TRP A 880 -10.10 2.23 39.88
C TRP A 880 -11.20 2.36 38.82
N ILE A 881 -12.24 3.15 39.14
CA ILE A 881 -13.35 3.47 38.25
C ILE A 881 -13.57 4.99 38.34
N ASP A 882 -13.44 5.72 37.24
CA ASP A 882 -13.56 7.18 37.18
C ASP A 882 -14.82 7.71 37.90
N SER A 883 -15.96 7.08 37.66
CA SER A 883 -17.28 7.45 38.17
C SER A 883 -17.37 7.32 39.69
N LEU A 884 -16.56 6.45 40.30
CA LEU A 884 -16.57 6.18 41.74
C LEU A 884 -15.35 6.74 42.48
N CYS A 885 -14.21 6.87 41.81
CA CYS A 885 -12.96 7.37 42.37
C CYS A 885 -12.74 8.87 42.16
N ILE A 886 -13.55 9.53 41.33
CA ILE A 886 -13.58 11.00 41.16
C ILE A 886 -14.93 11.51 41.66
N LEU A 887 -14.95 12.63 42.40
CA LEU A 887 -16.20 13.24 42.85
C LEU A 887 -16.94 13.85 41.66
N GLN A 888 -18.16 13.36 41.44
CA GLN A 888 -19.03 13.79 40.36
C GLN A 888 -19.90 14.96 40.78
N LYS A 889 -20.17 15.87 39.83
CA LYS A 889 -20.96 17.09 40.05
C LYS A 889 -22.32 16.77 40.69
N PHE A 890 -22.66 17.51 41.74
CA PHE A 890 -23.98 17.47 42.38
C PHE A 890 -24.66 18.86 42.34
N GLY A 891 -25.56 19.07 41.37
CA GLY A 891 -26.27 20.35 41.19
C GLY A 891 -25.38 21.48 40.66
N ASP A 892 -25.99 22.63 40.38
CA ASP A 892 -25.25 23.84 39.94
C ASP A 892 -24.61 24.55 41.14
N GLY A 893 -23.36 25.02 40.98
CA GLY A 893 -22.59 25.69 42.03
C GLY A 893 -21.70 24.80 42.90
N ASP A 894 -21.57 23.51 42.58
CA ASP A 894 -20.72 22.56 43.31
C ASP A 894 -19.23 22.75 43.01
N SER A 895 -18.59 23.71 43.69
CA SER A 895 -17.17 24.05 43.49
C SER A 895 -16.23 22.92 43.92
N GLU A 896 -16.56 22.17 44.97
CA GLU A 896 -15.68 21.13 45.51
C GLU A 896 -15.52 19.95 44.54
N SER A 897 -16.62 19.43 43.98
CA SER A 897 -16.56 18.38 42.94
C SER A 897 -15.88 18.87 41.67
N LYS A 898 -16.05 20.16 41.32
CA LYS A 898 -15.36 20.77 40.18
C LYS A 898 -13.85 20.81 40.40
N ASP A 899 -13.41 21.21 41.59
CA ASP A 899 -11.98 21.29 41.96
C ASP A 899 -11.36 19.89 42.04
N ASP A 900 -12.09 18.93 42.60
CA ASP A 900 -11.69 17.52 42.63
C ASP A 900 -11.57 16.95 41.21
N TRP A 901 -12.55 17.16 40.34
CA TRP A 901 -12.49 16.73 38.94
C TRP A 901 -11.34 17.38 38.19
N ASN A 902 -11.10 18.69 38.39
CA ASN A 902 -9.97 19.41 37.79
C ASN A 902 -8.61 18.86 38.24
N ARG A 903 -8.50 18.37 39.48
CA ARG A 903 -7.30 17.73 40.00
C ARG A 903 -7.14 16.31 39.46
N GLU A 904 -8.16 15.48 39.57
CA GLU A 904 -8.08 14.05 39.22
C GLU A 904 -8.02 13.81 37.70
N SER A 905 -8.69 14.64 36.88
CA SER A 905 -8.62 14.54 35.42
C SER A 905 -7.20 14.73 34.88
N LYS A 906 -6.38 15.55 35.55
CA LYS A 906 -4.95 15.72 35.23
C LYS A 906 -4.10 14.50 35.59
N LEU A 907 -4.58 13.65 36.50
CA LEU A 907 -3.90 12.42 36.93
C LEU A 907 -4.27 11.20 36.08
N MET A 908 -5.26 11.30 35.18
CA MET A 908 -5.70 10.21 34.30
C MET A 908 -4.53 9.51 33.61
N GLU A 909 -3.55 10.28 33.17
CA GLU A 909 -2.36 9.75 32.51
C GLU A 909 -1.57 8.79 33.40
N GLN A 910 -1.36 9.16 34.66
CA GLN A 910 -0.65 8.37 35.66
C GLN A 910 -1.48 7.19 36.15
N VAL A 911 -2.81 7.37 36.25
CA VAL A 911 -3.76 6.33 36.67
C VAL A 911 -3.76 5.15 35.70
N PHE A 912 -3.86 5.38 34.39
CA PHE A 912 -3.90 4.26 33.43
C PHE A 912 -2.53 3.65 33.20
N SER A 913 -1.46 4.46 33.22
CA SER A 913 -0.11 3.96 33.00
C SER A 913 0.53 3.25 34.19
N SER A 914 0.05 3.50 35.41
CA SER A 914 0.48 2.81 36.63
C SER A 914 -0.43 1.63 37.00
N ALA A 915 -1.55 1.44 36.31
CA ALA A 915 -2.42 0.29 36.53
C ALA A 915 -1.70 -1.02 36.19
N TYR A 916 -1.93 -2.07 36.99
CA TYR A 916 -1.35 -3.39 36.72
C TYR A 916 -1.86 -3.98 35.39
N PHE A 917 -3.14 -3.76 35.11
CA PHE A 917 -3.76 -3.87 33.79
C PHE A 917 -5.08 -3.10 33.79
N THR A 918 -5.60 -2.83 32.59
CA THR A 918 -6.89 -2.19 32.38
C THR A 918 -7.91 -3.21 31.89
N ILE A 919 -9.11 -3.20 32.46
CA ILE A 919 -10.28 -3.89 31.92
C ILE A 919 -11.00 -2.92 30.99
N ALA A 920 -11.14 -3.28 29.73
CA ALA A 920 -11.95 -2.54 28.75
C ALA A 920 -13.29 -3.26 28.55
N ALA A 921 -14.38 -2.61 28.99
CA ALA A 921 -15.74 -3.12 28.85
C ALA A 921 -16.31 -2.86 27.43
N SER A 922 -15.58 -3.30 26.40
CA SER A 922 -15.80 -2.92 24.99
C SER A 922 -17.18 -3.30 24.44
N CYS A 923 -17.81 -4.35 24.99
CA CYS A 923 -19.15 -4.78 24.60
C CYS A 923 -20.30 -4.15 25.39
N ALA A 924 -20.00 -3.36 26.43
CA ALA A 924 -20.99 -2.68 27.26
C ALA A 924 -21.26 -1.26 26.76
N GLU A 925 -22.49 -0.98 26.37
CA GLU A 925 -22.92 0.32 25.86
C GLU A 925 -23.09 1.36 26.98
N HIS A 926 -23.32 0.91 28.21
CA HIS A 926 -23.47 1.73 29.41
C HIS A 926 -23.15 0.94 30.69
N ARG A 927 -22.97 1.64 31.81
CA ARG A 927 -22.58 1.10 33.14
C ARG A 927 -23.53 0.04 33.74
N PHE A 928 -24.77 -0.03 33.27
CA PHE A 928 -25.78 -0.98 33.79
C PHE A 928 -25.89 -2.27 32.98
N GLN A 929 -25.23 -2.39 31.83
CA GLN A 929 -25.42 -3.52 30.92
C GLN A 929 -24.59 -4.76 31.32
N GLY A 930 -23.41 -4.56 31.91
CA GLY A 930 -22.44 -5.64 32.12
C GLY A 930 -21.70 -6.03 30.84
N PHE A 931 -20.52 -6.60 31.03
CA PHE A 931 -19.65 -7.13 29.98
C PHE A 931 -19.37 -8.64 30.10
N LEU A 932 -19.80 -9.29 31.19
CA LEU A 932 -19.75 -10.75 31.37
C LEU A 932 -21.01 -11.48 30.86
N LYS A 933 -21.82 -10.78 30.06
CA LYS A 933 -23.03 -11.31 29.43
C LYS A 933 -22.72 -12.44 28.44
N GLN A 934 -23.74 -13.23 28.12
CA GLN A 934 -23.63 -14.28 27.12
C GLN A 934 -23.31 -13.67 25.75
N ARG A 935 -22.28 -14.21 25.10
CA ARG A 935 -21.87 -13.81 23.74
C ARG A 935 -22.68 -14.55 22.69
N THR A 936 -22.74 -14.00 21.49
CA THR A 936 -23.26 -14.72 20.33
C THR A 936 -22.39 -15.97 20.10
N PRO A 937 -22.95 -17.19 20.08
CA PRO A 937 -22.18 -18.38 19.80
C PRO A 937 -21.60 -18.30 18.39
N ARG A 938 -20.30 -18.58 18.25
CA ARG A 938 -19.70 -18.78 16.92
C ARG A 938 -20.25 -20.05 16.30
N GLN A 939 -20.46 -20.05 15.00
CA GLN A 939 -20.86 -21.28 14.32
C GLN A 939 -19.67 -22.24 14.21
N PHE A 940 -19.94 -23.53 14.37
CA PHE A 940 -18.99 -24.59 14.06
C PHE A 940 -19.69 -25.85 13.58
N ILE A 941 -18.97 -26.72 12.88
CA ILE A 941 -19.38 -28.08 12.58
C ILE A 941 -18.48 -29.08 13.30
N THR A 942 -18.99 -30.27 13.60
CA THR A 942 -18.25 -31.35 14.25
C THR A 942 -18.20 -32.56 13.33
N MET A 943 -17.01 -33.15 13.22
CA MET A 943 -16.76 -34.41 12.53
C MET A 943 -15.97 -35.34 13.44
N THR A 944 -16.40 -36.59 13.56
CA THR A 944 -15.74 -37.61 14.38
C THR A 944 -14.97 -38.59 13.48
N ALA A 945 -13.70 -38.81 13.79
CA ALA A 945 -12.85 -39.79 13.13
C ALA A 945 -13.18 -41.23 13.57
N GLU A 946 -12.67 -42.22 12.84
CA GLU A 946 -12.91 -43.66 13.10
C GLU A 946 -12.48 -44.10 14.51
N ASP A 947 -11.43 -43.47 15.06
CA ASP A 947 -10.93 -43.71 16.42
C ASP A 947 -11.65 -42.89 17.51
N GLY A 948 -12.71 -42.18 17.14
CA GLY A 948 -13.54 -41.36 18.04
C GLY A 948 -13.02 -39.95 18.30
N ALA A 949 -11.91 -39.52 17.67
CA ALA A 949 -11.41 -38.15 17.79
C ALA A 949 -12.34 -37.13 17.12
N GLN A 950 -12.65 -36.01 17.79
CA GLN A 950 -13.52 -34.97 17.25
C GLN A 950 -12.72 -33.77 16.71
N PHE A 951 -13.05 -33.36 15.49
CA PHE A 951 -12.51 -32.20 14.80
C PHE A 951 -13.62 -31.22 14.49
N HIS A 952 -13.31 -29.93 14.61
CA HIS A 952 -14.29 -28.88 14.45
C HIS A 952 -13.82 -27.82 13.48
N ILE A 953 -14.66 -27.48 12.50
CA ILE A 953 -14.48 -26.31 11.65
C ILE A 953 -15.27 -25.17 12.27
N CYS A 954 -14.59 -24.08 12.59
CA CYS A 954 -15.15 -22.94 13.31
C CYS A 954 -15.06 -21.68 12.46
N GLU A 955 -16.08 -20.84 12.57
CA GLU A 955 -16.06 -19.47 12.05
C GLU A 955 -14.81 -18.69 12.55
N VAL A 956 -14.16 -17.95 11.65
CA VAL A 956 -13.05 -17.06 12.01
C VAL A 956 -13.61 -15.80 12.63
N ILE A 957 -13.51 -15.71 13.96
CA ILE A 957 -13.98 -14.55 14.73
C ILE A 957 -12.86 -13.57 15.10
N ASP A 958 -11.60 -13.93 14.84
CA ASP A 958 -10.41 -13.15 15.18
C ASP A 958 -10.33 -11.89 14.31
N ASN A 959 -10.81 -10.76 14.85
CA ASN A 959 -10.83 -9.50 14.15
C ASN A 959 -10.78 -8.34 15.15
N PHE A 960 -9.55 -7.99 15.57
CA PHE A 960 -9.33 -6.93 16.56
C PHE A 960 -9.75 -5.56 16.02
N ASP A 961 -9.60 -5.29 14.72
CA ASP A 961 -10.04 -4.03 14.11
C ASP A 961 -11.55 -3.84 14.29
N ARG A 962 -12.36 -4.81 13.90
CA ARG A 962 -13.82 -4.77 14.05
C ARG A 962 -14.24 -4.70 15.53
N ASP A 963 -13.63 -5.55 16.36
CA ASP A 963 -14.13 -5.80 17.71
C ASP A 963 -13.65 -4.75 18.74
N VAL A 964 -12.48 -4.14 18.49
CA VAL A 964 -11.85 -3.16 19.37
C VAL A 964 -11.69 -1.81 18.66
N GLU A 965 -10.94 -1.70 17.56
CA GLU A 965 -10.63 -0.40 16.93
C GLU A 965 -11.87 0.37 16.48
N GLN A 966 -12.79 -0.33 15.82
CA GLN A 966 -14.11 0.16 15.38
C GLN A 966 -15.20 -0.03 16.45
N GLY A 967 -14.83 -0.62 17.58
CA GLY A 967 -15.71 -0.90 18.70
C GLY A 967 -16.26 0.37 19.35
N GLU A 968 -17.48 0.27 19.89
CA GLU A 968 -18.22 1.39 20.46
C GLU A 968 -17.50 2.14 21.60
N LEU A 969 -16.64 1.44 22.36
CA LEU A 969 -15.85 2.06 23.42
C LEU A 969 -14.76 2.98 22.84
N ASN A 970 -14.02 2.53 21.82
CA ASN A 970 -12.93 3.29 21.19
C ASN A 970 -13.41 4.45 20.30
N LYS A 971 -14.72 4.61 20.11
CA LYS A 971 -15.31 5.81 19.48
C LYS A 971 -15.35 7.03 20.41
N ARG A 972 -14.95 6.90 21.69
CA ARG A 972 -14.91 8.00 22.66
C ARG A 972 -13.52 8.62 22.75
N GLY A 973 -13.44 9.94 22.83
CA GLY A 973 -12.17 10.68 22.89
C GLY A 973 -11.31 10.30 24.10
N TRP A 974 -11.90 10.26 25.30
CA TRP A 974 -11.22 9.87 26.54
C TRP A 974 -10.61 8.46 26.47
N VAL A 975 -11.30 7.51 25.82
CA VAL A 975 -10.87 6.11 25.74
C VAL A 975 -9.56 5.95 24.96
N LEU A 976 -9.28 6.82 23.99
CA LEU A 976 -8.00 6.78 23.27
C LEU A 976 -6.83 6.93 24.23
N GLN A 977 -6.93 7.86 25.18
CA GLN A 977 -5.92 8.06 26.23
C GLN A 977 -5.87 6.86 27.19
N GLU A 978 -7.03 6.38 27.64
CA GLU A 978 -7.13 5.22 28.54
C GLU A 978 -6.43 3.99 27.96
N ARG A 979 -6.69 3.68 26.68
CA ARG A 979 -6.09 2.55 25.99
C ARG A 979 -4.59 2.77 25.75
N ALA A 980 -4.21 3.91 25.19
CA ALA A 980 -2.82 4.14 24.77
C ALA A 980 -1.83 4.24 25.94
N LEU A 981 -2.31 4.65 27.12
CA LEU A 981 -1.47 4.72 28.31
C LEU A 981 -1.46 3.43 29.13
N SER A 982 -2.43 2.54 28.89
CA SER A 982 -2.48 1.25 29.58
C SER A 982 -1.40 0.31 29.03
N ARG A 983 -0.49 -0.14 29.89
CA ARG A 983 0.58 -1.06 29.47
C ARG A 983 0.06 -2.42 29.00
N ARG A 984 -1.11 -2.78 29.52
CA ARG A 984 -1.78 -4.08 29.38
C ARG A 984 -3.29 -3.86 29.46
N THR A 985 -4.03 -4.38 28.49
CA THR A 985 -5.48 -4.22 28.43
C THR A 985 -6.18 -5.55 28.14
N ILE A 986 -7.21 -5.87 28.91
CA ILE A 986 -8.14 -6.98 28.66
C ILE A 986 -9.40 -6.41 28.03
N HIS A 987 -9.61 -6.68 26.74
CA HIS A 987 -10.79 -6.23 26.01
C HIS A 987 -11.89 -7.28 26.06
N PHE A 988 -13.00 -6.96 26.74
CA PHE A 988 -14.21 -7.78 26.72
C PHE A 988 -15.12 -7.31 25.58
N THR A 989 -15.07 -7.98 24.43
CA THR A 989 -15.85 -7.61 23.23
C THR A 989 -17.10 -8.48 23.09
N LYS A 990 -17.91 -8.21 22.05
CA LYS A 990 -19.17 -8.93 21.79
C LYS A 990 -18.91 -10.38 21.35
N THR A 991 -17.76 -10.65 20.76
CA THR A 991 -17.39 -11.91 20.09
C THR A 991 -16.43 -12.73 20.94
N GLN A 992 -15.39 -12.12 21.50
CA GLN A 992 -14.39 -12.81 22.33
C GLN A 992 -13.66 -11.87 23.30
N THR A 993 -12.68 -12.40 24.03
CA THR A 993 -11.74 -11.60 24.83
C THR A 993 -10.41 -11.44 24.11
N TYR A 994 -9.82 -10.25 24.18
CA TYR A 994 -8.46 -10.00 23.71
C TYR A 994 -7.57 -9.53 24.86
N TRP A 995 -6.32 -10.00 24.87
CA TRP A 995 -5.24 -9.40 25.65
C TRP A 995 -4.37 -8.55 24.73
N GLU A 996 -4.17 -7.29 25.07
CA GLU A 996 -3.29 -6.36 24.35
C GLU A 996 -2.16 -5.92 25.28
N CYS A 997 -0.92 -6.02 24.82
CA CYS A 997 0.22 -5.36 25.45
C CYS A 997 1.27 -4.99 24.39
N GLY A 998 2.37 -4.35 24.80
CA GLY A 998 3.40 -3.85 23.87
C GLY A 998 4.13 -4.87 22.98
N GLN A 999 3.83 -6.18 23.08
CA GLN A 999 4.39 -7.22 22.20
C GLN A 999 3.37 -7.79 21.19
N GLY A 1000 2.10 -7.42 21.30
CA GLY A 1000 1.05 -7.91 20.40
C GLY A 1000 -0.30 -8.07 21.08
N ILE A 1001 -1.21 -8.70 20.33
CA ILE A 1001 -2.58 -8.96 20.75
C ILE A 1001 -2.81 -10.48 20.72
N TRP A 1002 -3.42 -11.02 21.76
CA TRP A 1002 -3.77 -12.44 21.86
C TRP A 1002 -5.28 -12.62 21.99
N CYS A 1003 -5.81 -13.55 21.21
CA CYS A 1003 -7.22 -13.91 21.15
C CYS A 1003 -7.53 -15.12 22.03
N GLU A 1004 -8.75 -15.21 22.56
CA GLU A 1004 -9.24 -16.36 23.35
C GLU A 1004 -9.20 -17.69 22.56
N THR A 1005 -9.22 -17.60 21.23
CA THR A 1005 -9.00 -18.70 20.27
C THR A 1005 -7.54 -19.18 20.20
N PHE A 1006 -6.64 -18.56 20.97
CA PHE A 1006 -5.17 -18.69 20.94
C PHE A 1006 -4.53 -18.34 19.59
N THR A 1007 -5.05 -17.30 18.96
CA THR A 1007 -4.44 -16.61 17.82
C THR A 1007 -3.70 -15.39 18.33
N GLU A 1008 -2.48 -15.15 17.87
CA GLU A 1008 -1.72 -13.91 18.07
C GLU A 1008 -1.91 -13.02 16.84
N THR A 1009 -2.17 -11.73 17.05
CA THR A 1009 -2.34 -10.77 15.95
C THR A 1009 -1.52 -9.50 16.14
N LYS A 1010 -1.04 -8.94 15.01
CA LYS A 1010 -0.15 -7.76 14.97
C LYS A 1010 -0.54 -6.82 13.83
N ASN A 1011 -0.45 -5.52 14.10
CA ASN A 1011 -0.66 -4.43 13.13
C ASN A 1011 0.21 -3.23 13.53
N ALA A 1012 0.94 -2.63 12.59
CA ALA A 1012 1.93 -1.59 12.89
C ALA A 1012 1.32 -0.31 13.51
N ILE A 1013 0.13 0.10 13.06
CA ILE A 1013 -0.57 1.29 13.55
C ILE A 1013 -1.21 1.01 14.92
N ALA A 1014 -1.83 -0.17 15.09
CA ALA A 1014 -2.40 -0.60 16.36
C ALA A 1014 -1.31 -0.77 17.42
N SER A 1015 -0.13 -1.29 17.06
CA SER A 1015 1.01 -1.41 17.97
C SER A 1015 1.56 -0.06 18.44
N PHE A 1016 1.40 1.03 17.67
CA PHE A 1016 1.75 2.37 18.13
C PHE A 1016 0.83 2.84 19.26
N VAL A 1017 -0.48 2.60 19.14
CA VAL A 1017 -1.45 2.92 20.21
C VAL A 1017 -1.31 1.93 21.38
N GLY A 1018 -1.06 0.65 21.11
CA GLY A 1018 -0.90 -0.40 22.12
C GLY A 1018 0.50 -0.50 22.74
N ASP A 1019 1.34 0.54 22.56
CA ASP A 1019 2.69 0.59 23.10
C ASP A 1019 2.68 0.54 24.63
N SER A 1020 3.34 -0.48 25.20
CA SER A 1020 3.38 -0.69 26.65
C SER A 1020 4.04 0.45 27.44
N ASP A 1021 4.82 1.30 26.79
CA ASP A 1021 5.37 2.51 27.39
C ASP A 1021 5.23 3.68 26.41
N PHE A 1022 3.99 3.86 25.90
CA PHE A 1022 3.69 4.87 24.89
C PHE A 1022 4.37 6.22 25.18
N PRO A 1023 5.05 6.84 24.20
CA PRO A 1023 5.28 6.37 22.84
C PRO A 1023 6.74 5.90 22.61
N ARG A 1024 7.26 4.95 23.39
CA ARG A 1024 8.63 4.40 23.19
C ARG A 1024 8.91 3.99 21.73
N SER A 1025 7.90 3.44 21.06
CA SER A 1025 7.94 3.10 19.63
C SER A 1025 8.33 4.28 18.73
N VAL A 1026 8.04 5.54 19.12
CA VAL A 1026 8.43 6.76 18.38
C VAL A 1026 9.94 6.92 18.27
N GLU A 1027 10.71 6.49 19.27
CA GLU A 1027 12.17 6.54 19.24
C GLU A 1027 12.74 5.61 18.14
N ALA A 1028 12.03 4.53 17.80
CA ALA A 1028 12.42 3.61 16.73
C ALA A 1028 12.07 4.13 15.32
N TYR A 1029 11.24 5.17 15.20
CA TYR A 1029 10.85 5.76 13.92
C TYR A 1029 11.73 6.98 13.59
N LYS A 1030 12.47 6.92 12.47
CA LYS A 1030 13.25 8.06 11.94
C LYS A 1030 12.37 9.26 11.55
N GLU A 1031 12.97 10.46 11.60
CA GLU A 1031 12.37 11.74 11.25
C GLU A 1031 11.59 11.69 9.91
N GLY A 1032 10.31 12.04 9.98
CA GLY A 1032 9.33 11.94 8.89
C GLY A 1032 8.24 10.88 9.14
N LYS A 1033 8.57 9.69 9.66
CA LYS A 1033 7.58 8.69 10.09
C LYS A 1033 6.93 9.09 11.42
N THR A 1034 7.71 9.73 12.30
CA THR A 1034 7.24 10.32 13.56
C THR A 1034 6.12 11.34 13.37
N LEU A 1035 6.28 12.20 12.35
CA LEU A 1035 5.25 13.17 11.94
C LEU A 1035 3.97 12.46 11.50
N GLN A 1036 4.09 11.42 10.68
CA GLN A 1036 2.94 10.65 10.19
C GLN A 1036 2.19 9.96 11.33
N LEU A 1037 2.90 9.41 12.31
CA LEU A 1037 2.29 8.72 13.47
C LEU A 1037 1.43 9.66 14.31
N TYR A 1038 1.93 10.85 14.67
CA TYR A 1038 1.09 11.77 15.44
C TYR A 1038 -0.01 12.40 14.58
N GLN A 1039 0.22 12.62 13.27
CA GLN A 1039 -0.84 13.07 12.36
C GLN A 1039 -1.96 12.03 12.24
N ILE A 1040 -1.62 10.73 12.19
CA ILE A 1040 -2.59 9.62 12.24
C ILE A 1040 -3.34 9.64 13.58
N LEU A 1041 -2.62 9.82 14.70
CA LEU A 1041 -3.21 9.90 16.03
C LEU A 1041 -4.24 11.03 16.12
N TYR A 1042 -3.89 12.25 15.70
CA TYR A 1042 -4.78 13.40 15.78
C TYR A 1042 -5.89 13.38 14.73
N THR A 1043 -5.64 12.86 13.53
CA THR A 1043 -6.68 12.58 12.54
C THR A 1043 -7.73 11.65 13.15
N ARG A 1044 -7.28 10.55 13.77
CA ARG A 1044 -8.18 9.62 14.48
C ARG A 1044 -8.89 10.30 15.64
N TYR A 1045 -8.15 10.95 16.54
CA TYR A 1045 -8.70 11.60 17.73
C TYR A 1045 -9.78 12.64 17.37
N SER A 1046 -9.59 13.40 16.29
CA SER A 1046 -10.53 14.44 15.84
C SER A 1046 -11.94 13.93 15.51
N THR A 1047 -12.05 12.65 15.14
CA THR A 1047 -13.33 11.99 14.81
C THR A 1047 -14.01 11.34 16.02
N LEU A 1048 -13.34 11.28 17.17
CA LEU A 1048 -13.88 10.63 18.37
C LEU A 1048 -14.90 11.52 19.10
N GLY A 1049 -15.95 10.89 19.63
CA GLY A 1049 -17.02 11.56 20.35
C GLY A 1049 -16.65 11.93 21.78
N LEU A 1050 -17.06 13.11 22.22
CA LEU A 1050 -16.93 13.59 23.60
C LEU A 1050 -18.30 13.95 24.15
N SER A 1051 -18.54 13.65 25.43
CA SER A 1051 -19.79 14.00 26.11
C SER A 1051 -19.93 15.52 26.27
N TYR A 1052 -18.82 16.19 26.57
CA TYR A 1052 -18.71 17.64 26.54
C TYR A 1052 -17.66 18.02 25.50
N ARG A 1053 -18.05 18.78 24.48
CA ARG A 1053 -17.16 19.16 23.37
C ARG A 1053 -15.93 19.95 23.86
N THR A 1054 -16.08 20.68 24.96
CA THR A 1054 -15.02 21.42 25.64
C THR A 1054 -13.95 20.54 26.28
N ASP A 1055 -14.17 19.23 26.44
CA ASP A 1055 -13.16 18.30 26.96
C ASP A 1055 -12.06 17.98 25.92
N ARG A 1056 -12.21 18.42 24.67
CA ARG A 1056 -11.35 18.06 23.54
C ARG A 1056 -9.84 18.25 23.79
N PRO A 1057 -9.33 19.37 24.34
CA PRO A 1057 -7.91 19.47 24.70
C PRO A 1057 -7.54 18.59 25.91
N ARG A 1058 -8.43 18.43 26.89
CA ARG A 1058 -8.14 17.71 28.14
C ARG A 1058 -8.07 16.19 27.93
N ALA A 1059 -8.97 15.64 27.11
CA ALA A 1059 -9.09 14.21 26.88
C ALA A 1059 -7.91 13.57 26.13
N ILE A 1060 -7.01 14.38 25.54
CA ILE A 1060 -5.77 13.91 24.92
C ILE A 1060 -4.49 14.45 25.60
N ALA A 1061 -4.61 15.36 26.56
CA ALA A 1061 -3.48 16.08 27.17
C ALA A 1061 -2.38 15.14 27.69
N GLY A 1062 -2.74 14.00 28.29
CA GLY A 1062 -1.78 12.99 28.76
C GLY A 1062 -0.94 12.39 27.62
N LEU A 1063 -1.57 12.06 26.49
CA LEU A 1063 -0.85 11.56 25.31
C LEU A 1063 0.01 12.65 24.68
N GLU A 1064 -0.53 13.87 24.57
CA GLU A 1064 0.20 15.03 24.07
C GLU A 1064 1.48 15.27 24.88
N LYS A 1065 1.40 15.22 26.22
CA LYS A 1065 2.52 15.40 27.12
C LYS A 1065 3.63 14.35 26.93
N ARG A 1066 3.25 13.08 26.78
CA ARG A 1066 4.23 12.01 26.53
C ARG A 1066 4.88 12.14 25.15
N LEU A 1067 4.11 12.50 24.14
CA LEU A 1067 4.65 12.79 22.81
C LEU A 1067 5.64 13.95 22.88
N MET A 1068 5.32 15.05 23.57
CA MET A 1068 6.27 16.17 23.74
C MET A 1068 7.58 15.74 24.38
N LYS A 1069 7.50 14.93 25.44
CA LYS A 1069 8.69 14.40 26.11
C LYS A 1069 9.53 13.51 25.19
N ALA A 1070 8.90 12.58 24.47
CA ALA A 1070 9.58 11.67 23.56
C ALA A 1070 10.17 12.37 22.34
N LEU A 1071 9.51 13.43 21.84
CA LEU A 1071 9.94 14.21 20.69
C LEU A 1071 10.92 15.34 21.04
N ASN A 1072 11.26 15.51 22.32
CA ASN A 1072 12.02 16.64 22.83
C ASN A 1072 11.45 17.99 22.31
N SER A 1073 10.13 18.12 22.36
CA SER A 1073 9.38 19.27 21.86
C SER A 1073 8.57 19.94 22.98
N SER A 1074 8.20 21.20 22.75
CA SER A 1074 7.18 21.91 23.51
C SER A 1074 5.92 22.05 22.65
N GLY A 1075 4.78 22.41 23.24
CA GLY A 1075 3.56 22.55 22.46
C GLY A 1075 2.29 22.62 23.29
N GLY A 1076 1.17 22.47 22.59
CA GLY A 1076 -0.16 22.45 23.15
C GLY A 1076 -1.22 22.50 22.06
N TYR A 1077 -2.44 22.11 22.42
CA TYR A 1077 -3.60 22.15 21.52
C TYR A 1077 -3.39 21.38 20.20
N GLY A 1078 -2.68 20.25 20.25
CA GLY A 1078 -2.41 19.37 19.12
C GLY A 1078 -1.26 19.81 18.22
N ILE A 1079 -0.53 20.87 18.57
CA ILE A 1079 0.58 21.43 17.79
C ILE A 1079 1.87 21.38 18.60
N PHE A 1080 2.94 20.92 17.97
CA PHE A 1080 4.26 20.75 18.59
C PHE A 1080 5.31 21.64 17.93
N GLN A 1081 6.23 22.15 18.74
CA GLN A 1081 7.42 22.87 18.33
C GLN A 1081 8.66 22.08 18.79
N SER A 1082 9.44 21.62 17.82
CA SER A 1082 10.73 20.99 18.08
C SER A 1082 11.76 22.03 18.52
N LYS A 1083 12.64 21.69 19.49
CA LYS A 1083 13.87 22.46 19.73
C LYS A 1083 14.91 22.24 18.64
N ASP A 1084 14.86 21.11 17.94
CA ASP A 1084 15.67 20.86 16.76
C ASP A 1084 15.09 21.60 15.55
N LYS A 1085 15.83 22.58 15.04
CA LYS A 1085 15.47 23.41 13.86
C LYS A 1085 15.34 22.60 12.56
N THR A 1086 15.78 21.34 12.54
CA THR A 1086 15.62 20.46 11.39
C THR A 1086 14.23 19.82 11.30
N ASN A 1087 13.50 19.76 12.43
CA ASN A 1087 12.16 19.16 12.53
C ASN A 1087 11.03 20.19 12.50
N ASN A 1088 10.36 20.32 11.35
CA ASN A 1088 9.31 21.31 11.10
C ASN A 1088 7.91 20.88 11.59
N PHE A 1089 7.79 20.37 12.82
CA PHE A 1089 6.49 19.93 13.38
C PHE A 1089 5.47 21.07 13.49
N PHE A 1090 5.93 22.27 13.83
CA PHE A 1090 5.07 23.42 14.06
C PHE A 1090 4.34 23.85 12.79
N HIS A 1091 5.09 24.19 11.74
CA HIS A 1091 4.54 24.63 10.45
C HIS A 1091 3.65 23.55 9.83
N ARG A 1092 4.06 22.28 9.87
CA ARG A 1092 3.24 21.18 9.33
C ARG A 1092 2.00 20.89 10.17
N GLY A 1093 2.08 21.08 11.48
CA GLY A 1093 0.95 20.98 12.40
C GLY A 1093 -0.15 21.99 12.06
N LEU A 1094 0.22 23.19 11.61
CA LEU A 1094 -0.74 24.23 11.21
C LEU A 1094 -1.47 23.91 9.89
N LEU A 1095 -0.97 23.00 9.05
CA LEU A 1095 -1.57 22.66 7.75
C LEU A 1095 -2.65 21.57 7.84
N TRP A 1096 -3.48 21.62 8.88
CA TRP A 1096 -4.69 20.78 8.98
C TRP A 1096 -5.82 21.37 8.13
N GLN A 1097 -6.80 20.54 7.75
CA GLN A 1097 -8.01 20.92 7.04
C GLN A 1097 -9.14 19.96 7.40
N HIS A 1098 -10.39 20.30 7.10
CA HIS A 1098 -11.51 19.38 7.32
C HIS A 1098 -11.41 18.13 6.43
N ASP A 1099 -11.96 17.00 6.90
CA ASP A 1099 -11.85 15.68 6.26
C ASP A 1099 -12.84 15.41 5.11
N GLY A 1100 -13.63 16.43 4.75
CA GLY A 1100 -14.75 16.35 3.80
C GLY A 1100 -16.10 16.63 4.45
N VAL A 1101 -16.19 16.52 5.77
CA VAL A 1101 -17.34 16.99 6.58
C VAL A 1101 -17.04 18.40 7.11
N LYS A 1102 -18.05 19.24 7.29
CA LYS A 1102 -17.91 20.63 7.75
C LYS A 1102 -17.49 20.68 9.22
N LEU A 1103 -16.62 21.62 9.59
CA LEU A 1103 -16.28 21.87 10.99
C LEU A 1103 -17.27 22.86 11.64
N THR A 1104 -17.44 22.75 12.95
CA THR A 1104 -18.24 23.68 13.75
C THR A 1104 -17.38 24.26 14.87
N ARG A 1105 -17.37 25.59 15.03
CA ARG A 1105 -16.63 26.26 16.12
C ARG A 1105 -17.24 25.85 17.48
N ILE A 1106 -16.37 25.61 18.47
CA ILE A 1106 -16.81 25.36 19.85
C ILE A 1106 -16.79 26.70 20.59
N ASP A 1107 -17.95 27.31 20.79
CA ASP A 1107 -18.06 28.64 21.42
C ASP A 1107 -18.20 28.57 22.96
N ASP A 1108 -18.43 27.37 23.50
CA ASP A 1108 -18.72 27.14 24.92
C ASP A 1108 -17.46 27.11 25.82
N PHE A 1109 -16.27 27.38 25.28
CA PHE A 1109 -15.05 27.45 26.10
C PHE A 1109 -15.11 28.61 27.08
N LYS A 1110 -14.79 28.35 28.36
CA LYS A 1110 -14.62 29.41 29.37
C LYS A 1110 -13.45 30.31 29.00
N LEU A 1111 -13.45 31.55 29.49
CA LEU A 1111 -12.41 32.53 29.19
C LEU A 1111 -10.99 32.02 29.48
N GLU A 1112 -10.84 31.28 30.58
CA GLU A 1112 -9.59 30.64 31.05
C GLU A 1112 -9.21 29.36 30.27
N GLU A 1113 -10.13 28.82 29.46
CA GLU A 1113 -9.99 27.55 28.73
C GLU A 1113 -10.08 27.75 27.21
N LYS A 1114 -9.97 29.00 26.74
CA LYS A 1114 -10.11 29.33 25.30
C LYS A 1114 -9.04 28.64 24.48
N VAL A 1115 -9.50 27.83 23.53
CA VAL A 1115 -8.63 27.15 22.56
C VAL A 1115 -8.44 28.05 21.33
N PRO A 1116 -7.19 28.23 20.88
CA PRO A 1116 -6.92 29.18 19.82
C PRO A 1116 -7.42 28.75 18.44
N SER A 1117 -7.78 29.70 17.57
CA SER A 1117 -8.38 29.37 16.26
C SER A 1117 -7.42 28.70 15.29
N TRP A 1118 -6.11 28.90 15.44
CA TRP A 1118 -5.11 28.18 14.65
C TRP A 1118 -5.03 26.68 15.01
N SER A 1119 -5.58 26.26 16.15
CA SER A 1119 -5.71 24.86 16.52
C SER A 1119 -7.05 24.30 16.07
N TRP A 1120 -7.00 23.11 15.46
CA TRP A 1120 -8.19 22.35 15.12
C TRP A 1120 -8.99 21.90 16.35
N MET A 1121 -8.39 21.88 17.55
CA MET A 1121 -9.10 21.50 18.79
C MET A 1121 -10.16 22.53 19.20
N ALA A 1122 -10.16 23.71 18.59
CA ALA A 1122 -11.21 24.69 18.79
C ALA A 1122 -12.48 24.42 17.95
N PHE A 1123 -12.46 23.36 17.14
CA PHE A 1123 -13.56 22.97 16.28
C PHE A 1123 -14.00 21.52 16.56
N GLU A 1124 -15.28 21.26 16.36
CA GLU A 1124 -15.85 19.93 16.26
C GLU A 1124 -15.84 19.46 14.80
N GLY A 1125 -15.51 18.19 14.59
CA GLY A 1125 -15.43 17.54 13.28
C GLY A 1125 -14.07 16.89 13.03
N GLY A 1126 -14.03 16.03 12.02
CA GLY A 1126 -12.83 15.32 11.61
C GLY A 1126 -11.88 16.21 10.82
N ILE A 1127 -10.58 16.07 11.09
CA ILE A 1127 -9.53 16.75 10.34
C ILE A 1127 -8.65 15.75 9.59
N ARG A 1128 -7.99 16.26 8.55
CA ARG A 1128 -6.86 15.63 7.89
C ARG A 1128 -5.78 16.67 7.66
N TYR A 1129 -4.54 16.25 7.49
CA TYR A 1129 -3.47 17.18 7.13
C TYR A 1129 -3.36 17.33 5.60
N MET A 1130 -2.96 18.51 5.13
CA MET A 1130 -2.63 18.72 3.71
C MET A 1130 -1.56 17.72 3.27
N ASN A 1131 -1.71 17.17 2.07
CA ASN A 1131 -0.76 16.20 1.52
C ASN A 1131 0.52 16.91 1.07
N VAL A 1132 1.40 17.21 2.02
CA VAL A 1132 2.70 17.85 1.80
C VAL A 1132 3.80 16.80 1.92
N LEU A 1133 4.42 16.47 0.78
CA LEU A 1133 5.49 15.49 0.68
C LEU A 1133 6.61 15.76 1.71
N PRO A 1134 7.14 14.74 2.41
CA PRO A 1134 8.23 14.90 3.36
C PRO A 1134 9.44 15.62 2.74
N GLY A 1135 9.96 16.64 3.41
CA GLY A 1135 11.10 17.42 2.94
C GLY A 1135 10.81 18.52 1.91
N ASP A 1136 9.61 18.60 1.33
CA ASP A 1136 9.28 19.55 0.25
C ASP A 1136 8.82 20.95 0.71
N ILE A 1137 8.65 21.20 2.02
CA ILE A 1137 8.31 22.51 2.58
C ILE A 1137 9.55 23.19 3.19
N VAL A 1138 9.83 24.43 2.77
CA VAL A 1138 10.68 25.38 3.50
C VAL A 1138 9.77 26.13 4.47
N PRO A 1139 9.95 25.98 5.79
CA PRO A 1139 9.14 26.69 6.77
C PRO A 1139 9.38 28.19 6.66
N ALA A 1140 8.34 28.97 6.91
CA ALA A 1140 8.45 30.41 7.00
C ALA A 1140 9.18 30.81 8.31
N ASN A 1141 10.22 31.64 8.21
CA ASN A 1141 11.08 32.03 9.34
C ASN A 1141 10.50 33.19 10.16
N ASP A 1142 9.45 33.83 9.66
CA ASP A 1142 8.79 35.03 10.20
C ASP A 1142 7.50 34.69 10.98
N ILE A 1143 7.22 33.41 11.21
CA ILE A 1143 6.14 32.98 12.11
C ILE A 1143 6.72 32.75 13.51
N ILE A 1144 6.24 33.54 14.47
CA ILE A 1144 6.59 33.43 15.89
C ILE A 1144 5.56 32.52 16.56
N SER A 1145 6.06 31.41 17.09
CA SER A 1145 5.26 30.42 17.81
C SER A 1145 4.96 30.87 19.25
N PRO A 1146 3.75 30.57 19.78
CA PRO A 1146 3.42 30.81 21.20
C PRO A 1146 4.23 29.94 22.18
N PHE A 1147 4.98 28.95 21.70
CA PHE A 1147 5.71 27.98 22.54
C PHE A 1147 7.21 28.24 22.66
N GLY A 1148 7.73 29.33 22.08
CA GLY A 1148 9.17 29.56 21.92
C GLY A 1148 9.99 29.61 23.22
N GLU A 1149 9.37 29.95 24.34
CA GLU A 1149 10.02 30.07 25.65
C GLU A 1149 9.82 28.83 26.55
N LEU A 1150 9.05 27.83 26.11
CA LEU A 1150 8.74 26.65 26.91
C LEU A 1150 9.87 25.60 26.86
N GLU A 1151 10.16 25.01 28.02
CA GLU A 1151 11.05 23.85 28.11
C GLU A 1151 10.40 22.58 27.52
N PRO A 1152 11.18 21.60 27.01
CA PRO A 1152 10.64 20.38 26.41
C PRO A 1152 9.83 19.56 27.40
N GLY A 1153 8.75 18.96 26.90
CA GLY A 1153 7.82 18.18 27.73
C GLY A 1153 6.85 19.02 28.57
N ILE A 1154 6.95 20.35 28.53
CA ILE A 1154 5.97 21.26 29.14
C ILE A 1154 4.86 21.56 28.12
N SER A 1155 3.61 21.27 28.51
CA SER A 1155 2.43 21.69 27.76
C SER A 1155 2.09 23.13 28.12
N TYR A 1156 1.76 23.95 27.11
CA TYR A 1156 1.18 25.28 27.32
C TYR A 1156 -0.09 25.22 28.19
N THR A 1157 -0.83 24.10 28.15
CA THR A 1157 -2.07 23.91 28.93
C THR A 1157 -1.84 23.64 30.42
N ASP A 1158 -0.64 23.21 30.82
CA ASP A 1158 -0.29 22.90 32.22
C ASP A 1158 0.20 24.14 33.00
N SER A 1159 0.69 25.17 32.29
CA SER A 1159 1.22 26.40 32.88
C SER A 1159 0.95 27.58 31.94
N PRO A 1160 -0.32 27.99 31.78
CA PRO A 1160 -0.65 29.10 30.91
C PRO A 1160 0.01 30.37 31.44
N PRO A 1161 0.79 31.10 30.61
CA PRO A 1161 1.19 32.48 30.92
C PRO A 1161 -0.05 33.35 31.18
N GLU A 1162 0.11 34.56 31.73
CA GLU A 1162 -0.99 35.55 31.86
C GLU A 1162 -1.62 35.98 30.51
N HIS A 1163 -1.17 35.41 29.38
CA HIS A 1163 -1.54 35.76 28.02
C HIS A 1163 -2.06 34.55 27.24
N LEU A 1164 -2.91 34.78 26.23
CA LEU A 1164 -3.47 33.74 25.35
C LEU A 1164 -2.41 33.15 24.42
N ALA A 1165 -2.62 31.90 23.98
CA ALA A 1165 -1.72 31.17 23.07
C ALA A 1165 -1.78 31.71 21.64
N GLU A 1166 -1.11 32.83 21.38
CA GLU A 1166 -1.23 33.56 20.12
C GLU A 1166 -0.07 33.33 19.17
N LEU A 1167 -0.42 33.13 17.90
CA LEU A 1167 0.56 33.04 16.82
C LEU A 1167 0.81 34.43 16.23
N GLN A 1168 2.07 34.82 16.06
CA GLN A 1168 2.41 36.09 15.40
C GLN A 1168 3.05 35.83 14.04
N ALA A 1169 2.58 36.52 13.00
CA ALA A 1169 3.13 36.37 11.66
C ALA A 1169 2.83 37.59 10.77
N PRO A 1170 3.60 37.83 9.71
CA PRO A 1170 3.27 38.85 8.73
C PRO A 1170 2.09 38.43 7.87
N ILE A 1171 1.21 39.39 7.59
CA ILE A 1171 0.03 39.19 6.76
C ILE A 1171 0.33 39.50 5.29
N ARG A 1172 -0.32 38.76 4.38
CA ARG A 1172 -0.28 38.99 2.93
C ARG A 1172 -1.71 39.08 2.40
N THR A 1173 -1.93 39.94 1.42
CA THR A 1173 -3.23 40.11 0.76
C THR A 1173 -3.27 39.27 -0.51
N LEU A 1174 -4.35 38.52 -0.70
CA LEU A 1174 -4.58 37.74 -1.91
C LEU A 1174 -5.01 38.64 -3.06
N ALA A 1175 -4.38 38.45 -4.23
CA ALA A 1175 -4.75 39.13 -5.47
C ALA A 1175 -6.06 38.61 -6.05
N VAL A 1176 -6.41 37.35 -5.75
CA VAL A 1176 -7.62 36.68 -6.21
C VAL A 1176 -8.60 36.43 -5.06
N PRO A 1177 -9.92 36.65 -5.27
CA PRO A 1177 -10.92 36.48 -4.23
C PRO A 1177 -11.18 35.01 -3.83
N THR A 1178 -10.88 34.05 -4.69
CA THR A 1178 -11.09 32.61 -4.47
C THR A 1178 -10.02 31.79 -5.21
N PRO A 1179 -8.89 31.47 -4.56
CA PRO A 1179 -7.86 30.60 -5.12
C PRO A 1179 -8.42 29.21 -5.45
N ALA A 1180 -7.86 28.54 -6.47
CA ALA A 1180 -8.35 27.23 -6.95
C ALA A 1180 -8.29 26.10 -5.89
N HIS A 1181 -7.44 26.27 -4.87
CA HIS A 1181 -7.22 25.29 -3.82
C HIS A 1181 -7.45 25.87 -2.42
N LEU A 1182 -8.40 26.79 -2.29
CA LEU A 1182 -8.88 27.31 -1.02
C LEU A 1182 -9.80 26.30 -0.34
N ILE A 1183 -9.51 25.96 0.91
CA ILE A 1183 -10.34 25.11 1.76
C ILE A 1183 -10.62 25.90 3.04
N LEU A 1184 -11.87 26.31 3.22
CA LEU A 1184 -12.32 27.02 4.42
C LEU A 1184 -12.64 26.03 5.55
N ASP A 1185 -12.32 26.40 6.78
CA ASP A 1185 -12.61 25.58 7.96
C ASP A 1185 -14.14 25.53 8.20
N VAL A 1186 -14.83 26.66 8.00
CA VAL A 1186 -16.30 26.82 8.09
C VAL A 1186 -16.83 27.48 6.80
N PRO A 1187 -17.97 27.04 6.22
CA PRO A 1187 -18.53 27.66 5.02
C PRO A 1187 -18.96 29.12 5.24
N GLU A 1188 -18.85 29.96 4.21
CA GLU A 1188 -19.41 31.32 4.26
C GLU A 1188 -20.94 31.26 4.41
N GLY A 1189 -21.45 31.97 5.42
CA GLY A 1189 -22.87 32.06 5.74
C GLY A 1189 -23.29 33.51 6.00
N PRO A 1190 -24.58 33.77 6.29
CA PRO A 1190 -25.04 35.12 6.62
C PRO A 1190 -24.31 35.73 7.82
N ASP A 1191 -23.93 34.90 8.81
CA ASP A 1191 -23.26 35.33 10.04
C ASP A 1191 -21.73 35.18 10.02
N HIS A 1192 -21.17 34.50 9.01
CA HIS A 1192 -19.73 34.25 8.86
C HIS A 1192 -19.31 34.60 7.43
N ARG A 1193 -19.19 35.91 7.15
CA ARG A 1193 -18.68 36.42 5.87
C ARG A 1193 -17.23 36.85 6.02
N LEU A 1194 -16.36 36.29 5.18
CA LEU A 1194 -14.96 36.68 5.15
C LEU A 1194 -14.82 38.10 4.58
N VAL A 1195 -13.98 38.92 5.23
CA VAL A 1195 -13.65 40.26 4.77
C VAL A 1195 -12.76 40.15 3.52
N ARG A 1196 -13.13 40.86 2.45
CA ARG A 1196 -12.39 40.88 1.17
C ARG A 1196 -11.64 42.22 1.00
N PRO A 1197 -10.43 42.24 0.40
CA PRO A 1197 -9.69 41.10 -0.14
C PRO A 1197 -9.22 40.13 0.95
N LEU A 1198 -9.21 38.83 0.65
CA LEU A 1198 -8.83 37.80 1.61
C LEU A 1198 -7.37 37.99 2.04
N GLN A 1199 -7.09 37.67 3.29
CA GLN A 1199 -5.76 37.78 3.88
C GLN A 1199 -5.23 36.39 4.24
N CYS A 1200 -3.91 36.22 4.15
CA CYS A 1200 -3.27 34.95 4.40
C CYS A 1200 -1.90 35.12 5.07
N ILE A 1201 -1.44 34.03 5.69
CA ILE A 1201 -0.11 33.90 6.29
C ILE A 1201 0.57 32.74 5.59
N ILE A 1202 1.78 32.98 5.08
CA ILE A 1202 2.56 31.93 4.41
C ILE A 1202 3.23 31.07 5.48
N VAL A 1203 2.80 29.82 5.61
CA VAL A 1203 3.34 28.85 6.56
C VAL A 1203 4.63 28.22 6.05
N GLY A 1204 4.72 28.08 4.74
CA GLY A 1204 5.94 27.62 4.10
C GLY A 1204 5.80 27.58 2.60
N THR A 1205 6.90 27.29 1.92
CA THR A 1205 6.99 27.31 0.46
C THR A 1205 7.58 26.04 -0.09
N SER A 1206 7.21 25.67 -1.32
CA SER A 1206 7.74 24.47 -1.97
C SER A 1206 9.24 24.62 -2.27
N LYS A 1207 10.06 23.63 -1.88
CA LYS A 1207 11.53 23.62 -2.11
C LYS A 1207 11.97 23.59 -3.58
N ARG A 1208 11.09 23.28 -4.55
CA ARG A 1208 11.50 22.77 -5.88
C ARG A 1208 11.19 23.66 -7.09
N VAL A 1209 11.25 24.98 -6.96
CA VAL A 1209 10.97 25.86 -8.10
C VAL A 1209 12.01 26.98 -8.21
N THR A 1210 12.76 26.97 -9.32
CA THR A 1210 13.73 28.00 -9.72
C THR A 1210 13.06 29.23 -10.34
N ASP A 1211 11.81 29.10 -10.78
CA ASP A 1211 10.97 30.19 -11.29
C ASP A 1211 10.03 30.70 -10.18
N ASP A 1212 10.18 31.97 -9.77
CA ASP A 1212 9.34 32.58 -8.74
C ASP A 1212 7.86 32.53 -9.11
N ALA A 1213 7.50 32.51 -10.41
CA ALA A 1213 6.11 32.44 -10.85
C ALA A 1213 5.41 31.08 -10.59
N GLN A 1214 6.18 29.99 -10.46
CA GLN A 1214 5.65 28.63 -10.25
C GLN A 1214 5.78 28.13 -8.80
N ARG A 1215 6.34 28.93 -7.88
CA ARG A 1215 6.50 28.56 -6.48
C ARG A 1215 5.14 28.38 -5.82
N THR A 1216 4.92 27.22 -5.19
CA THR A 1216 3.72 26.95 -4.40
C THR A 1216 3.96 27.42 -2.97
N HIS A 1217 3.05 28.23 -2.45
CA HIS A 1217 3.00 28.71 -1.08
C HIS A 1217 1.87 27.97 -0.35
N TYR A 1218 2.19 27.42 0.82
CA TYR A 1218 1.23 26.83 1.74
C TYR A 1218 0.82 27.90 2.73
N ALA A 1219 -0.46 28.26 2.75
CA ALA A 1219 -0.93 29.41 3.50
C ALA A 1219 -2.09 29.08 4.44
N LEU A 1220 -2.10 29.73 5.62
CA LEU A 1220 -3.30 29.89 6.43
C LEU A 1220 -4.09 31.08 5.91
N ILE A 1221 -5.40 30.91 5.76
CA ILE A 1221 -6.31 32.00 5.47
C ILE A 1221 -6.79 32.56 6.80
N VAL A 1222 -6.78 33.88 6.93
CA VAL A 1222 -7.13 34.58 8.16
C VAL A 1222 -8.19 35.63 7.93
N SER A 1223 -9.03 35.83 8.95
CA SER A 1223 -10.09 36.84 8.98
C SER A 1223 -9.85 37.81 10.13
N TYR A 1224 -10.10 39.10 9.89
CA TYR A 1224 -9.96 40.14 10.91
C TYR A 1224 -11.14 40.07 11.89
N ILE A 1225 -10.83 40.12 13.19
CA ILE A 1225 -11.85 40.12 14.26
C ILE A 1225 -12.00 41.53 14.84
N ARG A 1226 -10.93 42.05 15.47
CA ARG A 1226 -10.98 43.29 16.24
C ARG A 1226 -9.59 43.94 16.39
N LYS A 1227 -9.56 45.18 16.84
CA LYS A 1227 -8.33 45.92 17.19
C LYS A 1227 -8.15 45.94 18.71
N GLU A 1228 -6.93 45.73 19.18
CA GLU A 1228 -6.57 45.75 20.60
C GLU A 1228 -5.32 46.64 20.76
N GLY A 1229 -5.50 47.88 21.24
CA GLY A 1229 -4.43 48.89 21.23
C GLY A 1229 -4.04 49.33 19.81
N GLU A 1230 -2.75 49.19 19.46
CA GLU A 1230 -2.25 49.40 18.10
C GLU A 1230 -2.31 48.12 17.23
N ASP A 1231 -2.48 46.95 17.86
CA ASP A 1231 -2.46 45.65 17.19
C ASP A 1231 -3.84 45.22 16.67
N LYS A 1232 -3.84 44.41 15.61
CA LYS A 1232 -5.04 43.79 15.05
C LYS A 1232 -5.05 42.29 15.37
N ILE A 1233 -6.19 41.80 15.84
CA ILE A 1233 -6.43 40.40 16.18
C ILE A 1233 -7.17 39.71 15.03
N TYR A 1234 -6.68 38.54 14.67
CA TYR A 1234 -7.20 37.71 13.59
C TYR A 1234 -7.59 36.32 14.09
N GLU A 1235 -8.45 35.65 13.32
CA GLU A 1235 -8.73 34.22 13.45
C GLU A 1235 -8.35 33.48 12.18
N ARG A 1236 -8.08 32.20 12.33
CA ARG A 1236 -7.92 31.28 11.19
C ARG A 1236 -9.29 30.98 10.57
N ALA A 1237 -9.36 31.09 9.25
CA ALA A 1237 -10.55 30.81 8.44
C ALA A 1237 -10.37 29.59 7.51
N GLY A 1238 -9.14 29.12 7.27
CA GLY A 1238 -8.90 27.99 6.38
C GLY A 1238 -7.44 27.82 5.97
N VAL A 1239 -7.21 27.01 4.94
CA VAL A 1239 -5.90 26.79 4.31
C VAL A 1239 -6.00 26.88 2.80
N ALA A 1240 -4.89 27.21 2.14
CA ALA A 1240 -4.81 27.24 0.69
C ALA A 1240 -3.44 26.80 0.16
N PHE A 1241 -3.45 26.28 -1.07
CA PHE A 1241 -2.28 26.23 -1.94
C PHE A 1241 -2.33 27.44 -2.87
N LEU A 1242 -1.29 28.28 -2.84
CA LEU A 1242 -1.22 29.52 -3.61
C LEU A 1242 -0.01 29.51 -4.53
N THR A 1243 -0.13 30.12 -5.70
CA THR A 1243 0.99 30.47 -6.58
C THR A 1243 1.44 31.90 -6.31
N THR A 1244 2.68 32.25 -6.65
CA THR A 1244 3.20 33.62 -6.43
C THR A 1244 2.35 34.69 -7.14
N GLY A 1245 1.75 34.37 -8.29
CA GLY A 1245 0.84 35.29 -9.01
C GLY A 1245 -0.49 35.57 -8.30
N GLU A 1246 -0.85 34.78 -7.28
CA GLU A 1246 -2.07 34.97 -6.48
C GLU A 1246 -1.84 35.83 -5.24
N LEU A 1247 -0.60 36.29 -4.99
CA LEU A 1247 -0.23 37.15 -3.86
C LEU A 1247 0.04 38.58 -4.32
N LEU A 1248 -0.49 39.57 -3.59
CA LEU A 1248 -0.12 40.97 -3.80
C LEU A 1248 1.28 41.26 -3.19
N PRO A 1249 1.99 42.28 -3.70
CA PRO A 1249 3.24 42.74 -3.10
C PRO A 1249 3.04 43.08 -1.62
N PRO A 1250 4.04 42.82 -0.75
CA PRO A 1250 3.93 43.16 0.67
C PRO A 1250 3.76 44.68 0.83
N GLN A 1251 2.60 45.12 1.32
CA GLN A 1251 2.28 46.55 1.49
C GLN A 1251 2.67 47.09 2.88
N ASP A 1252 2.86 46.21 3.87
CA ASP A 1252 3.28 46.55 5.25
C ASP A 1252 3.76 45.26 5.98
N GLU A 1253 4.96 45.25 6.57
CA GLU A 1253 5.46 44.14 7.41
C GLU A 1253 4.93 44.21 8.85
N ARG A 1254 3.61 44.39 9.02
CA ARG A 1254 3.00 44.38 10.35
C ARG A 1254 2.73 42.94 10.78
N TYR A 1255 3.29 42.54 11.92
CA TYR A 1255 2.95 41.28 12.59
C TYR A 1255 1.52 41.36 13.11
N ILE A 1256 0.73 40.32 12.86
CA ILE A 1256 -0.63 40.18 13.40
C ILE A 1256 -0.67 39.08 14.44
N ARG A 1257 -1.58 39.19 15.42
CA ARG A 1257 -1.81 38.16 16.44
C ARG A 1257 -3.02 37.32 16.03
N ILE A 1258 -2.84 36.01 15.93
CA ILE A 1258 -3.95 35.07 15.72
C ILE A 1258 -4.32 34.47 17.06
N GLN A 1259 -5.56 34.72 17.47
CA GLN A 1259 -6.15 34.13 18.67
C GLN A 1259 -6.87 32.85 18.36
#